data_AF-A0A353D9X3-F1
#
_entry.id   AF-A0A353D9X3-F1
#
_cell.length_a   1.000
_cell.length_b   1.000
_cell.length_c   1.000
_cell.angle_alpha   90.00
_cell.angle_beta   90.00
_cell.angle_gamma   90.00
#
_symmetry.space_group_name_H-M   'P 1'
#
loop_
_entity.id
_entity.type
_entity.pdbx_description
1 polymer ?
#
loop_
_entity_poly.entity_id
_entity_poly.type
_entity_poly.pdbx_seq_one_letter_code
_entity_poly.pdbx_strand_id
1 'polypeptide(L)'
;MKIATKLTVSSLAFALPIAVLLYFMVAGVNASIRFSTMELYGDAYQRPLEKLLEALPAHQRLLTRMSQGVSGLDTQLADVRRRADQAFAELKEASSLYGEDLQFTDEGLALRKRSHLKVPLMEEKWRRLKAATAPLDEDQASLVQDVRDMITHAGDTSNLILDPDLDSYYMMDITLLALPQTQARLADILNYGLEVLPKGQLSDAERRKFMVLASLLRESDIARVLASAQTSLNEDQNFYGLSPSLQKNLPPLLAAYEQANNTFAAVLDALADKETLDVDSATFLAQGQAALDSSFTLWNAAAQELDLLLNKRIDDYKGTRLVSLVSTAVALAVALLLVYVIGRSVTRPLRQIQAFTQRVAGGDLQAHIDGRFGGELAALSTNILAMVGELKVRLGFAQGILHSISTPCLVTDTNNRITFINDQMVRLMECPGRAETLTGKSVGEIFTKDAGHASMTQQAVSARREFINQETEARTCKGALLHVLSSVSPLYDLDGNLLGAFALIQDISTLKQQEAAISASNKKLTETAVQAEAIATEVLESLSDLAEHVQAAGAGSELQRSRTSQAATAMDQVNTSIIDVARSALEAANHTGNTRQKAEDGSKVVGQAVAAIAEVASLAQVLKQNMSALGGQAQSIGNIMNVINDIADQTNL
;
A
#
# COMPACT_ATOMS: atom_id res chain seq x y z
N MET A 1 24.78 1.95 -26.16
CA MET A 1 23.34 1.59 -26.23
C MET A 1 22.57 2.69 -26.95
N LYS A 2 21.65 2.34 -27.87
CA LYS A 2 20.74 3.30 -28.52
C LYS A 2 19.85 3.97 -27.46
N ILE A 3 19.41 5.21 -27.68
CA ILE A 3 18.54 5.95 -26.75
C ILE A 3 17.28 5.14 -26.41
N ALA A 4 16.68 4.48 -27.41
CA ALA A 4 15.55 3.57 -27.21
C ALA A 4 15.85 2.47 -26.18
N THR A 5 17.01 1.82 -26.27
CA THR A 5 17.41 0.78 -25.31
C THR A 5 17.60 1.33 -23.91
N LYS A 6 18.15 2.55 -23.77
CA LYS A 6 18.30 3.21 -22.46
C LYS A 6 16.93 3.53 -21.84
N LEU A 7 16.00 4.05 -22.64
CA LEU A 7 14.62 4.32 -22.20
C LEU A 7 13.89 3.05 -21.79
N THR A 8 14.02 1.96 -22.55
CA THR A 8 13.41 0.67 -22.20
C THR A 8 13.99 0.10 -20.91
N VAL A 9 15.31 0.13 -20.72
CA VAL A 9 15.96 -0.37 -19.49
C VAL A 9 15.56 0.48 -18.29
N SER A 10 15.52 1.81 -18.43
CA SER A 10 15.04 2.70 -17.38
C SER A 10 13.58 2.42 -17.02
N SER A 11 12.72 2.21 -18.02
CA SER A 11 11.31 1.86 -17.80
C SER A 11 11.14 0.52 -17.07
N LEU A 12 11.96 -0.48 -17.43
CA LEU A 12 11.97 -1.78 -16.75
C LEU A 12 12.40 -1.65 -15.29
N ALA A 13 13.40 -0.80 -15.02
CA ALA A 13 13.86 -0.51 -13.66
C ALA A 13 12.78 0.15 -12.80
N PHE A 14 11.92 1.01 -13.38
CA PHE A 14 10.77 1.59 -12.67
C PHE A 14 9.58 0.63 -12.55
N ALA A 15 9.40 -0.29 -13.50
CA ALA A 15 8.32 -1.29 -13.44
C ALA A 15 8.53 -2.32 -12.32
N LEU A 16 9.78 -2.61 -11.96
CA LEU A 16 10.10 -3.62 -10.94
C LEU A 16 9.58 -3.25 -9.54
N PRO A 17 9.84 -2.05 -8.97
CA PRO A 17 9.25 -1.64 -7.70
C PRO A 17 7.72 -1.64 -7.71
N ILE A 18 7.10 -1.23 -8.82
CA ILE A 18 5.63 -1.23 -8.96
C ILE A 18 5.10 -2.66 -8.90
N ALA A 19 5.73 -3.61 -9.60
CA ALA A 19 5.35 -5.01 -9.57
C ALA A 19 5.52 -5.63 -8.18
N VAL A 20 6.60 -5.28 -7.47
CA VAL A 20 6.85 -5.75 -6.10
C VAL A 20 5.81 -5.19 -5.12
N LEU A 21 5.51 -3.89 -5.20
CA LEU A 21 4.48 -3.26 -4.36
C LEU A 21 3.09 -3.82 -4.66
N LEU A 22 2.75 -4.02 -5.93
CA LEU A 22 1.50 -4.66 -6.33
C LEU A 22 1.40 -6.08 -5.79
N TYR A 23 2.50 -6.86 -5.86
CA TYR A 23 2.55 -8.20 -5.30
C TYR A 23 2.28 -8.18 -3.79
N PHE A 24 2.96 -7.35 -3.01
CA PHE A 24 2.75 -7.28 -1.57
C PHE A 24 1.34 -6.82 -1.21
N MET A 25 0.79 -5.83 -1.93
CA MET A 25 -0.57 -5.35 -1.72
C MET A 25 -1.60 -6.44 -2.02
N VAL A 26 -1.50 -7.12 -3.17
CA VAL A 26 -2.40 -8.21 -3.55
C VAL A 26 -2.26 -9.42 -2.62
N ALA A 27 -1.03 -9.75 -2.21
CA ALA A 27 -0.78 -10.80 -1.24
C ALA A 27 -1.42 -10.48 0.13
N GLY A 28 -1.32 -9.23 0.58
CA GLY A 28 -1.97 -8.74 1.80
C GLY A 28 -3.49 -8.88 1.73
N VAL A 29 -4.12 -8.36 0.67
CA VAL A 29 -5.58 -8.48 0.49
C VAL A 29 -6.03 -9.94 0.36
N ASN A 30 -5.26 -10.78 -0.33
CA ASN A 30 -5.56 -12.22 -0.41
C ASN A 30 -5.44 -12.90 0.95
N ALA A 31 -4.52 -12.47 1.81
CA ALA A 31 -4.42 -12.98 3.17
C ALA A 31 -5.66 -12.61 3.99
N SER A 32 -6.16 -11.36 3.89
CA SER A 32 -7.42 -10.93 4.52
C SER A 32 -8.64 -11.69 3.99
N ILE A 33 -8.73 -11.91 2.67
CA ILE A 33 -9.80 -12.74 2.08
C ILE A 33 -9.76 -14.16 2.66
N ARG A 34 -8.57 -14.77 2.71
CA ARG A 34 -8.41 -16.12 3.28
C ARG A 34 -8.77 -16.14 4.76
N PHE A 35 -8.36 -15.13 5.52
CA PHE A 35 -8.73 -14.99 6.94
C PHE A 35 -10.25 -15.02 7.10
N SER A 36 -11.00 -14.22 6.34
CA SER A 36 -12.47 -14.22 6.43
C SER A 36 -13.17 -15.41 5.81
N THR A 37 -12.53 -16.08 4.86
CA THR A 37 -13.02 -17.37 4.36
C THR A 37 -12.89 -18.46 5.43
N MET A 38 -11.82 -18.45 6.22
CA MET A 38 -11.68 -19.37 7.35
C MET A 38 -12.77 -19.12 8.41
N GLU A 39 -13.13 -17.87 8.67
CA GLU A 39 -14.21 -17.50 9.58
C GLU A 39 -15.56 -18.09 9.13
N LEU A 40 -15.88 -18.02 7.83
CA LEU A 40 -17.06 -18.67 7.26
C LEU A 40 -17.04 -20.19 7.43
N TYR A 41 -15.87 -20.82 7.26
CA TYR A 41 -15.73 -22.25 7.48
C TYR A 41 -15.99 -22.61 8.94
N GLY A 42 -15.48 -21.79 9.85
CA GLY A 42 -15.78 -21.84 11.27
C GLY A 42 -17.28 -21.81 11.51
N ASP A 43 -17.99 -20.80 11.00
CA ASP A 43 -19.44 -20.63 11.17
C ASP A 43 -20.24 -21.82 10.62
N ALA A 44 -19.89 -22.29 9.42
CA ALA A 44 -20.53 -23.43 8.81
C ALA A 44 -20.33 -24.72 9.63
N TYR A 45 -19.15 -24.91 10.24
CA TYR A 45 -18.83 -26.08 11.05
C TYR A 45 -19.57 -26.11 12.39
N GLN A 46 -19.91 -24.94 12.96
CA GLN A 46 -20.65 -24.85 14.23
C GLN A 46 -22.09 -25.38 14.10
N ARG A 47 -22.74 -25.15 12.95
CA ARG A 47 -24.17 -25.41 12.75
C ARG A 47 -24.61 -26.85 13.08
N PRO A 48 -23.95 -27.91 12.58
CA PRO A 48 -24.29 -29.26 12.98
C PRO A 48 -23.96 -29.56 14.45
N LEU A 49 -22.91 -28.95 15.01
CA LEU A 49 -22.57 -29.08 16.44
C LEU A 49 -23.65 -28.46 17.33
N GLU A 50 -24.19 -27.31 16.93
CA GLU A 50 -25.27 -26.65 17.64
C GLU A 50 -26.55 -27.50 17.65
N LYS A 51 -26.90 -28.11 16.52
CA LYS A 51 -28.01 -29.08 16.45
C LYS A 51 -27.80 -30.27 17.39
N LEU A 52 -26.55 -30.69 17.60
CA LEU A 52 -26.21 -31.71 18.60
C LEU A 52 -26.36 -31.18 20.03
N LEU A 53 -25.96 -29.93 20.31
CA LEU A 53 -26.18 -29.28 21.62
C LEU A 53 -27.67 -29.12 21.95
N GLU A 54 -28.55 -29.04 20.96
CA GLU A 54 -30.00 -29.07 21.16
C GLU A 54 -30.49 -30.52 21.42
N ALA A 55 -30.13 -31.45 20.52
CA ALA A 55 -30.70 -32.79 20.50
C ALA A 55 -30.20 -33.67 21.65
N LEU A 56 -28.93 -33.57 22.03
CA LEU A 56 -28.32 -34.42 23.05
C LEU A 56 -28.98 -34.18 24.43
N PRO A 57 -29.00 -32.98 25.02
CA PRO A 57 -29.68 -32.76 26.30
C PRO A 57 -31.18 -33.08 26.24
N ALA A 58 -31.85 -32.84 25.10
CA ALA A 58 -33.26 -33.20 24.92
C ALA A 58 -33.48 -34.72 25.01
N HIS A 59 -32.57 -35.52 24.44
CA HIS A 59 -32.61 -36.98 24.52
C HIS A 59 -32.49 -37.46 25.97
N GLN A 60 -31.55 -36.89 26.73
CA GLN A 60 -31.38 -37.19 28.16
C GLN A 60 -32.64 -36.85 28.96
N ARG A 61 -33.19 -35.63 28.78
CA ARG A 61 -34.41 -35.21 29.49
C ARG A 61 -35.59 -36.15 29.23
N LEU A 62 -35.76 -36.60 27.99
CA LEU A 62 -36.83 -37.54 27.65
C LEU A 62 -36.63 -38.90 28.33
N LEU A 63 -35.41 -39.46 28.32
CA LEU A 63 -35.11 -40.71 29.02
C LEU A 63 -35.32 -40.60 30.54
N THR A 64 -34.92 -39.48 31.14
CA THR A 64 -35.14 -39.23 32.58
C THR A 64 -36.64 -39.20 32.90
N ARG A 65 -37.45 -38.50 32.10
CA ARG A 65 -38.91 -38.47 32.29
C ARG A 65 -39.57 -39.84 32.10
N MET A 66 -39.10 -40.63 31.13
CA MET A 66 -39.56 -42.01 30.93
C MET A 66 -39.21 -42.89 32.15
N SER A 67 -38.00 -42.74 32.72
CA SER A 67 -37.63 -43.46 33.95
C SER A 67 -38.42 -43.02 35.19
N GLN A 68 -38.97 -41.80 35.18
CA GLN A 68 -39.89 -41.28 36.20
C GLN A 68 -41.35 -41.73 35.97
N GLY A 69 -41.61 -42.59 34.97
CA GLY A 69 -42.93 -43.18 34.71
C GLY A 69 -43.84 -42.36 33.78
N VAL A 70 -43.33 -41.31 33.14
CA VAL A 70 -44.11 -40.54 32.14
C VAL A 70 -44.22 -41.33 30.84
N SER A 71 -45.44 -41.70 30.45
CA SER A 71 -45.73 -42.45 29.22
C SER A 71 -46.02 -41.53 28.02
N GLY A 72 -46.00 -42.09 26.80
CA GLY A 72 -46.33 -41.35 25.56
C GLY A 72 -45.20 -40.50 24.97
N LEU A 73 -43.96 -40.67 25.46
CA LEU A 73 -42.79 -39.91 25.00
C LEU A 73 -42.03 -40.60 23.86
N ASP A 74 -42.40 -41.80 23.44
CA ASP A 74 -41.68 -42.59 22.44
C ASP A 74 -41.51 -41.87 21.09
N THR A 75 -42.55 -41.15 20.67
CA THR A 75 -42.52 -40.38 19.40
C THR A 75 -41.55 -39.19 19.51
N GLN A 76 -41.52 -38.50 20.65
CA GLN A 76 -40.60 -37.39 20.89
C GLN A 76 -39.14 -37.90 20.97
N LEU A 77 -38.92 -39.04 21.63
CA LEU A 77 -37.60 -39.66 21.72
C LEU A 77 -37.09 -40.11 20.35
N ALA A 78 -37.95 -40.72 19.53
CA ALA A 78 -37.63 -41.10 18.15
C ALA A 78 -37.28 -39.87 17.30
N ASP A 79 -38.03 -38.78 17.44
CA ASP A 79 -37.76 -37.53 16.73
C ASP A 79 -36.40 -36.93 17.11
N VAL A 80 -36.10 -36.80 18.41
CA VAL A 80 -34.81 -36.28 18.88
C VAL A 80 -33.65 -37.14 18.39
N ARG A 81 -33.79 -38.47 18.44
CA ARG A 81 -32.76 -39.39 17.92
C ARG A 81 -32.51 -39.19 16.43
N ARG A 82 -33.58 -39.01 15.64
CA ARG A 82 -33.49 -38.73 14.20
C ARG A 82 -32.81 -37.38 13.93
N ARG A 83 -33.12 -36.34 14.70
CA ARG A 83 -32.46 -35.03 14.58
C ARG A 83 -30.97 -35.10 14.91
N ALA A 84 -30.60 -35.83 15.97
CA ALA A 84 -29.19 -36.07 16.30
C ALA A 84 -28.46 -36.86 15.20
N ASP A 85 -29.07 -37.92 14.64
CA ASP A 85 -28.48 -38.65 13.50
C ASP A 85 -28.24 -37.74 12.29
N GLN A 86 -29.22 -36.87 11.97
CA GLN A 86 -29.08 -35.90 10.89
C GLN A 86 -27.95 -34.91 11.17
N ALA A 87 -27.86 -34.39 12.40
CA ALA A 87 -26.79 -33.47 12.79
C ALA A 87 -25.39 -34.12 12.71
N PHE A 88 -25.25 -35.41 13.06
CA PHE A 88 -24.00 -36.16 12.83
C PHE A 88 -23.68 -36.34 11.35
N ALA A 89 -24.69 -36.58 10.49
CA ALA A 89 -24.48 -36.66 9.05
C ALA A 89 -24.01 -35.32 8.46
N GLU A 90 -24.62 -34.22 8.88
CA GLU A 90 -24.22 -32.86 8.51
C GLU A 90 -22.82 -32.51 9.06
N LEU A 91 -22.50 -32.93 10.29
CA LEU A 91 -21.15 -32.76 10.88
C LEU A 91 -20.09 -33.50 10.05
N LYS A 92 -20.40 -34.70 9.59
CA LYS A 92 -19.50 -35.47 8.73
C LYS A 92 -19.28 -34.80 7.38
N GLU A 93 -20.33 -34.22 6.79
CA GLU A 93 -20.23 -33.44 5.56
C GLU A 93 -19.38 -32.18 5.78
N ALA A 94 -19.65 -31.40 6.83
CA ALA A 94 -18.86 -30.22 7.20
C ALA A 94 -17.39 -30.58 7.49
N SER A 95 -17.14 -31.72 8.14
CA SER A 95 -15.80 -32.26 8.38
C SER A 95 -15.07 -32.63 7.09
N SER A 96 -15.78 -33.12 6.06
CA SER A 96 -15.18 -33.38 4.76
C SER A 96 -14.86 -32.10 3.97
N LEU A 97 -15.67 -31.05 4.11
CA LEU A 97 -15.51 -29.80 3.36
C LEU A 97 -14.48 -28.87 3.99
N TYR A 98 -14.50 -28.76 5.32
CA TYR A 98 -13.75 -27.73 6.05
C TYR A 98 -12.77 -28.30 7.08
N GLY A 99 -12.85 -29.60 7.38
CA GLY A 99 -12.11 -30.20 8.48
C GLY A 99 -10.59 -30.13 8.34
N GLU A 100 -10.05 -30.23 7.11
CA GLU A 100 -8.61 -30.10 6.87
C GLU A 100 -8.13 -28.67 7.17
N ASP A 101 -8.79 -27.67 6.59
CA ASP A 101 -8.48 -26.25 6.79
C ASP A 101 -8.62 -25.84 8.27
N LEU A 102 -9.67 -26.32 8.94
CA LEU A 102 -9.94 -26.10 10.36
C LEU A 102 -9.12 -26.99 11.30
N GLN A 103 -8.15 -27.75 10.77
CA GLN A 103 -7.22 -28.57 11.55
C GLN A 103 -7.93 -29.63 12.42
N PHE A 104 -9.05 -30.18 11.96
CA PHE A 104 -9.64 -31.45 12.44
C PHE A 104 -8.91 -32.67 11.85
N THR A 105 -7.62 -32.51 11.56
CA THR A 105 -6.71 -33.60 11.18
C THR A 105 -6.09 -34.23 12.43
N ASP A 106 -5.53 -35.43 12.28
CA ASP A 106 -4.87 -36.12 13.40
C ASP A 106 -3.75 -35.28 14.01
N GLU A 107 -2.96 -34.61 13.17
CA GLU A 107 -1.87 -33.71 13.56
C GLU A 107 -2.40 -32.42 14.20
N GLY A 108 -3.41 -31.79 13.60
CA GLY A 108 -4.01 -30.54 14.07
C GLY A 108 -4.67 -30.66 15.43
N LEU A 109 -5.39 -31.77 15.66
CA LEU A 109 -6.00 -32.11 16.93
C LEU A 109 -4.94 -32.49 17.98
N ALA A 110 -3.92 -33.28 17.62
CA ALA A 110 -2.85 -33.66 18.54
C ALA A 110 -2.06 -32.45 19.05
N LEU A 111 -1.78 -31.47 18.19
CA LEU A 111 -1.07 -30.24 18.56
C LEU A 111 -1.78 -29.45 19.67
N ARG A 112 -3.11 -29.58 19.77
CA ARG A 112 -3.95 -28.93 20.80
C ARG A 112 -4.42 -29.88 21.90
N LYS A 113 -3.91 -31.11 21.95
CA LYS A 113 -4.33 -32.17 22.90
C LYS A 113 -5.83 -32.52 22.79
N ARG A 114 -6.39 -32.43 21.60
CA ARG A 114 -7.82 -32.63 21.27
C ARG A 114 -8.06 -33.87 20.41
N SER A 115 -7.17 -34.87 20.43
CA SER A 115 -7.26 -36.08 19.58
C SER A 115 -8.51 -36.94 19.77
N HIS A 116 -9.29 -36.69 20.83
CA HIS A 116 -10.57 -37.34 21.10
C HIS A 116 -11.75 -36.74 20.30
N LEU A 117 -11.59 -35.55 19.72
CA LEU A 117 -12.64 -34.81 19.00
C LEU A 117 -12.82 -35.25 17.53
N LYS A 118 -12.58 -36.53 17.23
CA LYS A 118 -12.76 -37.06 15.88
C LYS A 118 -14.22 -37.45 15.67
N VAL A 119 -14.80 -37.07 14.54
CA VAL A 119 -16.20 -37.39 14.19
C VAL A 119 -16.54 -38.88 14.39
N PRO A 120 -15.72 -39.86 13.94
CA PRO A 120 -16.03 -41.27 14.16
C PRO A 120 -16.13 -41.68 15.64
N LEU A 121 -15.31 -41.08 16.52
CA LEU A 121 -15.35 -41.36 17.96
C LEU A 121 -16.64 -40.82 18.59
N MET A 122 -17.08 -39.64 18.13
CA MET A 122 -18.33 -39.04 18.61
C MET A 122 -19.55 -39.80 18.12
N GLU A 123 -19.55 -40.27 16.87
CA GLU A 123 -20.60 -41.15 16.34
C GLU A 123 -20.69 -42.47 17.14
N GLU A 124 -19.56 -43.00 17.62
CA GLU A 124 -19.53 -44.18 18.48
C GLU A 124 -20.16 -43.90 19.85
N LYS A 125 -19.79 -42.79 20.51
CA LYS A 125 -20.42 -42.33 21.76
C LYS A 125 -21.94 -42.16 21.57
N TRP A 126 -22.35 -41.52 20.48
CA TRP A 126 -23.77 -41.35 20.16
C TRP A 126 -24.49 -42.68 19.95
N ARG A 127 -23.88 -43.64 19.23
CA ARG A 127 -24.47 -44.96 19.01
C ARG A 127 -24.79 -45.68 20.32
N ARG A 128 -23.91 -45.56 21.31
CA ARG A 128 -24.11 -46.11 22.66
C ARG A 128 -25.27 -45.42 23.39
N LEU A 129 -25.30 -44.10 23.39
CA LEU A 129 -26.37 -43.30 24.01
C LEU A 129 -27.74 -43.53 23.35
N LYS A 130 -27.76 -43.63 22.02
CA LYS A 130 -28.97 -43.91 21.24
C LYS A 130 -29.57 -45.28 21.55
N ALA A 131 -28.74 -46.29 21.81
CA ALA A 131 -29.18 -47.63 22.16
C ALA A 131 -29.68 -47.74 23.61
N ALA A 132 -29.37 -46.77 24.48
CA ALA A 132 -29.77 -46.80 25.88
C ALA A 132 -31.29 -46.66 26.05
N THR A 133 -31.83 -47.41 27.01
CA THR A 133 -33.25 -47.35 27.44
C THR A 133 -33.42 -46.57 28.75
N ALA A 134 -32.32 -46.20 29.39
CA ALA A 134 -32.25 -45.39 30.60
C ALA A 134 -31.17 -44.30 30.44
N PRO A 135 -31.21 -43.21 31.23
CA PRO A 135 -30.21 -42.16 31.18
C PRO A 135 -28.79 -42.69 31.48
N LEU A 136 -27.82 -42.27 30.67
CA LEU A 136 -26.38 -42.53 30.87
C LEU A 136 -25.68 -41.18 31.09
N ASP A 137 -25.85 -40.60 32.27
CA ASP A 137 -25.51 -39.19 32.53
C ASP A 137 -24.03 -38.85 32.29
N GLU A 138 -23.10 -39.74 32.67
CA GLU A 138 -21.66 -39.53 32.45
C GLU A 138 -21.27 -39.57 30.96
N ASP A 139 -21.73 -40.60 30.22
CA ASP A 139 -21.46 -40.73 28.78
C ASP A 139 -22.06 -39.54 28.00
N GLN A 140 -23.25 -39.10 28.41
CA GLN A 140 -23.97 -37.98 27.84
C GLN A 140 -23.23 -36.66 28.08
N ALA A 141 -22.85 -36.39 29.34
CA ALA A 141 -22.09 -35.20 29.70
C ALA A 141 -20.74 -35.17 28.97
N SER A 142 -20.06 -36.31 28.83
CA SER A 142 -18.83 -36.42 28.06
C SER A 142 -19.04 -36.07 26.58
N LEU A 143 -20.09 -36.59 25.93
CA LEU A 143 -20.33 -36.28 24.52
C LEU A 143 -20.71 -34.81 24.31
N VAL A 144 -21.54 -34.23 25.19
CA VAL A 144 -21.89 -32.80 25.13
C VAL A 144 -20.64 -31.93 25.32
N GLN A 145 -19.73 -32.30 26.23
CA GLN A 145 -18.47 -31.59 26.40
C GLN A 145 -17.59 -31.68 25.15
N ASP A 146 -17.47 -32.86 24.53
CA ASP A 146 -16.71 -33.01 23.29
C ASP A 146 -17.29 -32.13 22.16
N VAL A 147 -18.62 -32.02 22.05
CA VAL A 147 -19.27 -31.12 21.07
C VAL A 147 -18.89 -29.66 21.33
N ARG A 148 -18.88 -29.20 22.58
CA ARG A 148 -18.44 -27.84 22.94
C ARG A 148 -16.95 -27.61 22.67
N ASP A 149 -16.13 -28.62 22.92
CA ASP A 149 -14.70 -28.57 22.65
C ASP A 149 -14.42 -28.54 21.14
N MET A 150 -15.26 -29.17 20.31
CA MET A 150 -15.22 -29.02 18.86
C MET A 150 -15.61 -27.61 18.40
N ILE A 151 -16.66 -27.01 18.99
CA ILE A 151 -17.04 -25.61 18.69
C ILE A 151 -15.86 -24.68 19.04
N THR A 152 -15.26 -24.87 20.22
CA THR A 152 -14.07 -24.11 20.64
C THR A 152 -12.92 -24.30 19.66
N HIS A 153 -12.64 -25.54 19.24
CA HIS A 153 -11.60 -25.82 18.26
C HIS A 153 -11.87 -25.18 16.90
N ALA A 154 -13.10 -25.28 16.40
CA ALA A 154 -13.50 -24.61 15.16
C ALA A 154 -13.32 -23.10 15.26
N GLY A 155 -13.71 -22.47 16.38
CA GLY A 155 -13.51 -21.05 16.64
C GLY A 155 -12.02 -20.64 16.69
N ASP A 156 -11.18 -21.46 17.34
CA ASP A 156 -9.74 -21.23 17.44
C ASP A 156 -9.02 -21.31 16.08
N THR A 157 -9.43 -22.23 15.20
CA THR A 157 -8.73 -22.52 13.93
C THR A 157 -9.29 -21.80 12.72
N SER A 158 -10.54 -21.33 12.79
CA SER A 158 -11.17 -20.48 11.77
C SER A 158 -10.78 -19.01 11.87
N ASN A 159 -10.10 -18.61 12.95
CA ASN A 159 -9.91 -17.22 13.39
C ASN A 159 -11.18 -16.50 13.85
N LEU A 160 -12.33 -17.19 13.92
CA LEU A 160 -13.60 -16.58 14.32
C LEU A 160 -13.47 -15.90 15.70
N ILE A 161 -12.76 -16.54 16.65
CA ILE A 161 -12.52 -15.97 18.00
C ILE A 161 -11.73 -14.65 17.99
N LEU A 162 -11.05 -14.33 16.89
CA LEU A 162 -10.25 -13.11 16.68
C LEU A 162 -10.84 -12.20 15.60
N ASP A 163 -12.17 -12.22 15.40
CA ASP A 163 -12.81 -11.37 14.40
C ASP A 163 -12.40 -9.89 14.59
N PRO A 164 -11.86 -9.24 13.55
CA PRO A 164 -11.26 -7.92 13.67
C PRO A 164 -12.27 -6.75 13.67
N ASP A 165 -13.49 -6.98 13.17
CA ASP A 165 -14.49 -5.93 12.97
C ASP A 165 -15.57 -6.04 14.06
N LEU A 166 -15.96 -4.91 14.67
CA LEU A 166 -16.80 -4.95 15.88
C LEU A 166 -18.20 -5.54 15.62
N ASP A 167 -18.79 -5.26 14.47
CA ASP A 167 -20.11 -5.76 14.09
C ASP A 167 -20.16 -7.29 14.02
N SER A 168 -19.23 -7.91 13.28
CA SER A 168 -19.09 -9.36 13.18
C SER A 168 -18.48 -9.99 14.44
N TYR A 169 -17.60 -9.29 15.16
CA TYR A 169 -17.05 -9.75 16.43
C TYR A 169 -18.12 -9.99 17.49
N TYR A 170 -19.06 -9.07 17.68
CA TYR A 170 -20.13 -9.28 18.64
C TYR A 170 -21.14 -10.33 18.16
N MET A 171 -21.30 -10.52 16.85
CA MET A 171 -22.11 -11.62 16.34
C MET A 171 -21.42 -12.97 16.59
N MET A 172 -20.09 -13.04 16.41
CA MET A 172 -19.29 -14.19 16.81
C MET A 172 -19.40 -14.46 18.30
N ASP A 173 -19.32 -13.44 19.16
CA ASP A 173 -19.46 -13.61 20.61
C ASP A 173 -20.78 -14.31 20.95
N ILE A 174 -21.86 -13.90 20.28
CA ILE A 174 -23.19 -14.50 20.42
C ILE A 174 -23.19 -15.96 19.99
N THR A 175 -22.67 -16.28 18.80
CA THR A 175 -22.74 -17.64 18.23
C THR A 175 -21.73 -18.61 18.86
N LEU A 176 -20.53 -18.16 19.19
CA LEU A 176 -19.44 -19.04 19.62
C LEU A 176 -19.39 -19.19 21.14
N LEU A 177 -19.81 -18.17 21.90
CA LEU A 177 -19.59 -18.11 23.35
C LEU A 177 -20.88 -17.89 24.15
N ALA A 178 -21.61 -16.80 23.91
CA ALA A 178 -22.67 -16.33 24.80
C ALA A 178 -23.93 -17.23 24.74
N LEU A 179 -24.45 -17.55 23.55
CA LEU A 179 -25.62 -18.42 23.43
C LEU A 179 -25.29 -19.88 23.78
N PRO A 180 -24.17 -20.50 23.33
CA PRO A 180 -23.79 -21.83 23.79
C PRO A 180 -23.68 -21.94 25.31
N GLN A 181 -23.12 -20.93 25.98
CA GLN A 181 -23.09 -20.85 27.44
C GLN A 181 -24.50 -20.74 28.05
N THR A 182 -25.37 -19.91 27.47
CA THR A 182 -26.76 -19.76 27.94
C THR A 182 -27.52 -21.08 27.80
N GLN A 183 -27.46 -21.72 26.64
CA GLN A 183 -28.12 -22.99 26.35
C GLN A 183 -27.65 -24.10 27.27
N ALA A 184 -26.32 -24.15 27.52
CA ALA A 184 -25.73 -25.04 28.50
C ALA A 184 -26.36 -24.85 29.87
N ARG A 185 -26.42 -23.61 30.36
CA ARG A 185 -26.99 -23.30 31.67
C ARG A 185 -28.47 -23.63 31.73
N LEU A 186 -29.25 -23.29 30.70
CA LEU A 186 -30.68 -23.61 30.63
C LEU A 186 -30.91 -25.13 30.65
N ALA A 187 -30.10 -25.90 29.91
CA ALA A 187 -30.16 -27.36 29.94
C ALA A 187 -29.83 -27.91 31.34
N ASP A 188 -28.80 -27.38 32.01
CA ASP A 188 -28.42 -27.77 33.37
C ASP A 188 -29.51 -27.42 34.40
N ILE A 189 -30.12 -26.24 34.27
CA ILE A 189 -31.25 -25.81 35.12
C ILE A 189 -32.43 -26.77 34.93
N LEU A 190 -32.80 -27.09 33.68
CA LEU A 190 -33.88 -28.02 33.37
C LEU A 190 -33.63 -29.42 33.94
N ASN A 191 -32.41 -29.95 33.76
CA ASN A 191 -32.01 -31.25 34.29
C ASN A 191 -32.08 -31.27 35.82
N TYR A 192 -31.58 -30.22 36.47
CA TYR A 192 -31.66 -30.09 37.92
C TYR A 192 -33.10 -30.03 38.43
N GLY A 193 -33.96 -29.25 37.75
CA GLY A 193 -35.39 -29.17 38.10
C GLY A 193 -36.12 -30.51 37.95
N LEU A 194 -35.80 -31.29 36.91
CA LEU A 194 -36.33 -32.66 36.74
C LEU A 194 -35.94 -33.60 37.88
N GLU A 195 -34.79 -33.38 38.52
CA GLU A 195 -34.34 -34.19 39.65
C GLU A 195 -35.03 -33.80 40.96
N VAL A 196 -35.21 -32.50 41.22
CA VAL A 196 -35.62 -32.00 42.53
C VAL A 196 -37.12 -31.73 42.67
N LEU A 197 -37.80 -31.27 41.62
CA LEU A 197 -39.21 -30.88 41.69
C LEU A 197 -40.16 -32.07 41.97
N PRO A 198 -39.95 -33.29 41.41
CA PRO A 198 -40.80 -34.43 41.73
C PRO A 198 -40.79 -34.85 43.21
N LYS A 199 -39.78 -34.42 44.00
CA LYS A 199 -39.70 -34.69 45.45
C LYS A 199 -40.73 -33.90 46.26
N GLY A 200 -41.39 -32.91 45.65
CA GLY A 200 -42.48 -32.13 46.23
C GLY A 200 -42.02 -30.94 47.08
N GLN A 201 -41.17 -31.16 48.09
CA GLN A 201 -40.63 -30.07 48.93
C GLN A 201 -39.16 -29.79 48.64
N LEU A 202 -38.87 -28.57 48.19
CA LEU A 202 -37.52 -28.08 48.01
C LEU A 202 -36.88 -27.71 49.36
N SER A 203 -35.69 -28.26 49.61
CA SER A 203 -34.82 -27.89 50.72
C SER A 203 -34.29 -26.46 50.58
N ASP A 204 -33.86 -25.86 51.70
CA ASP A 204 -33.25 -24.53 51.70
C ASP A 204 -32.02 -24.43 50.79
N ALA A 205 -31.28 -25.53 50.60
CA ALA A 205 -30.14 -25.58 49.68
C ALA A 205 -30.57 -25.55 48.21
N GLU A 206 -31.62 -26.31 47.85
CA GLU A 206 -32.15 -26.36 46.49
C GLU A 206 -32.77 -25.01 46.09
N ARG A 207 -33.49 -24.35 47.02
CA ARG A 207 -34.03 -23.00 46.81
C ARG A 207 -32.94 -21.95 46.57
N ARG A 208 -31.88 -21.96 47.39
CA ARG A 208 -30.72 -21.09 47.17
C ARG A 208 -30.06 -21.34 45.83
N LYS A 209 -29.99 -22.61 45.38
CA LYS A 209 -29.42 -22.93 44.07
C LYS A 209 -30.26 -22.37 42.93
N PHE A 210 -31.59 -22.44 43.00
CA PHE A 210 -32.46 -21.77 42.01
C PHE A 210 -32.29 -20.26 41.99
N MET A 211 -32.16 -19.61 43.15
CA MET A 211 -31.87 -18.16 43.24
C MET A 211 -30.56 -17.78 42.55
N VAL A 212 -29.49 -18.55 42.79
CA VAL A 212 -28.19 -18.33 42.13
C VAL A 212 -28.30 -18.54 40.62
N LEU A 213 -29.00 -19.59 40.18
CA LEU A 213 -29.21 -19.87 38.75
C LEU A 213 -30.02 -18.77 38.05
N ALA A 214 -31.04 -18.22 38.73
CA ALA A 214 -31.83 -17.09 38.22
C ALA A 214 -30.98 -15.83 38.05
N SER A 215 -30.14 -15.49 39.04
CA SER A 215 -29.22 -14.35 38.97
C SER A 215 -28.18 -14.55 37.86
N LEU A 216 -27.55 -15.72 37.76
CA LEU A 216 -26.60 -16.02 36.67
C LEU A 216 -27.25 -15.90 35.29
N LEU A 217 -28.48 -16.41 35.13
CA LEU A 217 -29.20 -16.32 33.86
C LEU A 217 -29.44 -14.86 33.46
N ARG A 218 -29.87 -14.00 34.39
CA ARG A 218 -30.12 -12.58 34.10
C ARG A 218 -28.85 -11.77 33.89
N GLU A 219 -27.94 -11.83 34.85
CA GLU A 219 -26.82 -10.90 34.95
C GLU A 219 -25.62 -11.31 34.08
N SER A 220 -25.43 -12.62 33.84
CA SER A 220 -24.31 -13.12 33.05
C SER A 220 -24.70 -13.51 31.64
N ASP A 221 -25.85 -14.15 31.44
CA ASP A 221 -26.19 -14.75 30.15
C ASP A 221 -27.07 -13.79 29.31
N ILE A 222 -28.29 -13.46 29.77
CA ILE A 222 -29.21 -12.58 29.06
C ILE A 222 -28.55 -11.22 28.79
N ALA A 223 -27.98 -10.59 29.83
CA ALA A 223 -27.36 -9.27 29.70
C ALA A 223 -26.22 -9.25 28.67
N ARG A 224 -25.39 -10.30 28.61
CA ARG A 224 -24.29 -10.40 27.62
C ARG A 224 -24.83 -10.54 26.20
N VAL A 225 -25.79 -11.44 25.97
CA VAL A 225 -26.37 -11.65 24.63
C VAL A 225 -27.03 -10.36 24.12
N LEU A 226 -27.79 -9.67 24.97
CA LEU A 226 -28.42 -8.39 24.61
C LEU A 226 -27.38 -7.30 24.31
N ALA A 227 -26.34 -7.17 25.15
CA ALA A 227 -25.30 -6.17 24.94
C ALA A 227 -24.51 -6.43 23.64
N SER A 228 -24.14 -7.69 23.37
CA SER A 228 -23.43 -8.07 22.14
C SER A 228 -24.32 -7.84 20.91
N ALA A 229 -25.59 -8.28 20.93
CA ALA A 229 -26.51 -8.07 19.81
C ALA A 229 -26.73 -6.58 19.53
N GLN A 230 -26.94 -5.77 20.57
CA GLN A 230 -27.15 -4.34 20.41
C GLN A 230 -25.90 -3.64 19.89
N THR A 231 -24.70 -4.06 20.32
CA THR A 231 -23.45 -3.47 19.82
C THR A 231 -23.24 -3.83 18.36
N SER A 232 -23.49 -5.08 17.96
CA SER A 232 -23.44 -5.50 16.55
C SER A 232 -24.38 -4.67 15.68
N LEU A 233 -25.65 -4.48 16.11
CA LEU A 233 -26.64 -3.66 15.40
C LEU A 233 -26.24 -2.19 15.26
N ASN A 234 -25.56 -1.62 16.27
CA ASN A 234 -25.14 -0.22 16.27
C ASN A 234 -23.89 0.01 15.40
N GLU A 235 -22.96 -0.94 15.41
CA GLU A 235 -21.67 -0.82 14.72
C GLU A 235 -21.73 -1.21 13.24
N ASP A 236 -22.72 -2.00 12.79
CA ASP A 236 -22.92 -2.46 11.41
C ASP A 236 -22.76 -1.36 10.34
N GLN A 237 -23.26 -0.15 10.60
CA GLN A 237 -23.12 0.98 9.66
C GLN A 237 -21.67 1.50 9.50
N ASN A 238 -20.79 1.26 10.47
CA ASN A 238 -19.43 1.82 10.53
C ASN A 238 -18.39 0.99 9.75
N PHE A 239 -18.74 -0.22 9.31
CA PHE A 239 -17.86 -1.13 8.56
C PHE A 239 -18.27 -1.18 7.08
N TYR A 240 -18.94 -2.24 6.66
CA TYR A 240 -19.30 -2.46 5.25
C TYR A 240 -20.67 -1.84 4.88
N GLY A 241 -21.18 -0.96 5.73
CA GLY A 241 -22.47 -0.30 5.62
C GLY A 241 -23.64 -1.16 6.10
N LEU A 242 -24.77 -0.50 6.39
CA LEU A 242 -25.93 -1.10 7.04
C LEU A 242 -26.43 -2.38 6.32
N SER A 243 -26.54 -3.48 7.06
CA SER A 243 -27.11 -4.75 6.62
C SER A 243 -28.64 -4.76 6.80
N PRO A 244 -29.44 -4.75 5.71
CA PRO A 244 -30.89 -4.71 5.83
C PRO A 244 -31.50 -5.96 6.45
N SER A 245 -30.85 -7.12 6.30
CA SER A 245 -31.30 -8.39 6.90
C SER A 245 -31.06 -8.38 8.40
N LEU A 246 -29.87 -7.97 8.84
CA LEU A 246 -29.50 -7.91 10.26
C LEU A 246 -30.46 -7.02 11.05
N GLN A 247 -30.69 -5.79 10.55
CA GLN A 247 -31.59 -4.82 11.18
C GLN A 247 -33.06 -5.25 11.21
N LYS A 248 -33.46 -6.17 10.31
CA LYS A 248 -34.84 -6.63 10.19
C LYS A 248 -35.09 -7.94 10.97
N ASN A 249 -34.16 -8.88 10.88
CA ASN A 249 -34.36 -10.26 11.32
C ASN A 249 -33.97 -10.46 12.79
N LEU A 250 -32.88 -9.83 13.25
CA LEU A 250 -32.35 -10.06 14.59
C LEU A 250 -33.19 -9.42 15.70
N PRO A 251 -33.63 -8.15 15.63
CA PRO A 251 -34.37 -7.51 16.72
C PRO A 251 -35.63 -8.24 17.22
N PRO A 252 -36.54 -8.75 16.36
CA PRO A 252 -37.71 -9.47 16.86
C PRO A 252 -37.35 -10.79 17.55
N LEU A 253 -36.29 -11.48 17.09
CA LEU A 253 -35.82 -12.72 17.71
C LEU A 253 -35.10 -12.45 19.04
N LEU A 254 -34.36 -11.34 19.13
CA LEU A 254 -33.72 -10.88 20.35
C LEU A 254 -34.76 -10.55 21.44
N ALA A 255 -35.84 -9.85 21.06
CA ALA A 255 -36.95 -9.55 21.98
C ALA A 255 -37.68 -10.83 22.45
N ALA A 256 -37.89 -11.80 21.56
CA ALA A 256 -38.48 -13.09 21.91
C ALA A 256 -37.59 -13.89 22.87
N TYR A 257 -36.27 -13.90 22.63
CA TYR A 257 -35.28 -14.49 23.51
C TYR A 257 -35.28 -13.84 24.90
N GLU A 258 -35.23 -12.51 24.97
CA GLU A 258 -35.27 -11.75 26.21
C GLU A 258 -36.54 -12.08 27.01
N GLN A 259 -37.70 -12.04 26.36
CA GLN A 259 -38.97 -12.32 26.99
C GLN A 259 -39.04 -13.75 27.55
N ALA A 260 -38.65 -14.75 26.76
CA ALA A 260 -38.70 -16.15 27.18
C ALA A 260 -37.75 -16.43 28.36
N ASN A 261 -36.53 -15.90 28.31
CA ASN A 261 -35.55 -16.10 29.36
C ASN A 261 -35.90 -15.35 30.66
N ASN A 262 -36.42 -14.12 30.56
CA ASN A 262 -36.90 -13.39 31.73
C ASN A 262 -38.13 -14.05 32.38
N THR A 263 -39.03 -14.61 31.56
CA THR A 263 -40.19 -15.38 32.04
C THR A 263 -39.72 -16.63 32.80
N PHE A 264 -38.75 -17.36 32.26
CA PHE A 264 -38.19 -18.52 32.95
C PHE A 264 -37.44 -18.13 34.23
N ALA A 265 -36.65 -17.05 34.20
CA ALA A 265 -35.97 -16.55 35.40
C ALA A 265 -36.96 -16.18 36.53
N ALA A 266 -38.14 -15.64 36.19
CA ALA A 266 -39.20 -15.39 37.18
C ALA A 266 -39.77 -16.69 37.78
N VAL A 267 -39.84 -17.77 36.99
CA VAL A 267 -40.19 -19.10 37.51
C VAL A 267 -39.12 -19.60 38.49
N LEU A 268 -37.84 -19.38 38.20
CA LEU A 268 -36.74 -19.75 39.10
C LEU A 268 -36.77 -18.97 40.42
N ASP A 269 -37.11 -17.67 40.37
CA ASP A 269 -37.30 -16.85 41.58
C ASP A 269 -38.46 -17.34 42.43
N ALA A 270 -39.60 -17.70 41.81
CA ALA A 270 -40.74 -18.26 42.53
C ALA A 270 -40.38 -19.59 43.21
N LEU A 271 -39.57 -20.44 42.56
CA LEU A 271 -39.07 -21.68 43.18
C LEU A 271 -38.08 -21.40 44.33
N ALA A 272 -37.35 -20.30 44.29
CA ALA A 272 -36.44 -19.89 45.34
C ALA A 272 -37.17 -19.35 46.59
N ASP A 273 -38.34 -18.76 46.41
CA ASP A 273 -39.13 -18.13 47.47
C ASP A 273 -39.93 -19.17 48.29
N LYS A 274 -39.93 -19.00 49.62
CA LYS A 274 -40.58 -19.90 50.57
C LYS A 274 -42.10 -19.72 50.60
N GLU A 275 -42.62 -18.56 50.20
CA GLU A 275 -44.06 -18.26 50.24
C GLU A 275 -44.81 -18.70 48.97
N THR A 276 -44.11 -18.77 47.84
CA THR A 276 -44.67 -19.20 46.54
C THR A 276 -44.42 -20.70 46.31
N LEU A 277 -45.35 -21.53 46.81
CA LEU A 277 -45.22 -23.00 46.81
C LEU A 277 -45.82 -23.71 45.57
N ASP A 278 -46.33 -22.98 44.58
CA ASP A 278 -47.27 -23.52 43.58
C ASP A 278 -46.76 -23.44 42.13
N VAL A 279 -45.45 -23.56 41.90
CA VAL A 279 -44.93 -23.80 40.54
C VAL A 279 -44.95 -25.30 40.27
N ASP A 280 -45.88 -25.74 39.42
CA ASP A 280 -45.91 -27.14 39.01
C ASP A 280 -44.72 -27.49 38.07
N SER A 281 -44.30 -28.76 38.09
CA SER A 281 -43.20 -29.24 37.25
C SER A 281 -43.47 -29.06 35.75
N ALA A 282 -44.75 -29.01 35.35
CA ALA A 282 -45.13 -28.82 33.95
C ALA A 282 -44.84 -27.40 33.47
N THR A 283 -45.15 -26.38 34.27
CA THR A 283 -44.89 -24.97 34.00
C THR A 283 -43.39 -24.70 33.99
N PHE A 284 -42.64 -25.23 34.97
CA PHE A 284 -41.19 -25.13 34.98
C PHE A 284 -40.56 -25.67 33.68
N LEU A 285 -40.98 -26.87 33.26
CA LEU A 285 -40.48 -27.48 32.02
C LEU A 285 -40.90 -26.72 30.78
N ALA A 286 -42.15 -26.26 30.70
CA ALA A 286 -42.67 -25.53 29.55
C ALA A 286 -41.94 -24.20 29.36
N GLN A 287 -41.77 -23.41 30.44
CA GLN A 287 -41.08 -22.12 30.37
C GLN A 287 -39.58 -22.27 30.13
N GLY A 288 -38.93 -23.25 30.77
CA GLY A 288 -37.51 -23.51 30.52
C GLY A 288 -37.24 -24.04 29.11
N GLN A 289 -38.14 -24.86 28.55
CA GLN A 289 -38.03 -25.29 27.15
C GLN A 289 -38.26 -24.12 26.19
N ALA A 290 -39.22 -23.22 26.46
CA ALA A 290 -39.43 -22.02 25.65
C ALA A 290 -38.20 -21.09 25.66
N ALA A 291 -37.54 -20.91 26.81
CA ALA A 291 -36.28 -20.18 26.92
C ALA A 291 -35.18 -20.85 26.08
N LEU A 292 -35.05 -22.18 26.18
CA LEU A 292 -34.09 -22.95 25.39
C LEU A 292 -34.34 -22.84 23.88
N ASP A 293 -35.59 -23.03 23.43
CA ASP A 293 -35.97 -22.97 22.02
C ASP A 293 -35.73 -21.57 21.44
N SER A 294 -36.03 -20.51 22.20
CA SER A 294 -35.76 -19.13 21.80
C SER A 294 -34.25 -18.86 21.63
N SER A 295 -33.41 -19.48 22.47
CA SER A 295 -31.96 -19.33 22.40
C SER A 295 -31.35 -20.01 21.16
N PHE A 296 -31.80 -21.22 20.79
CA PHE A 296 -31.40 -21.87 19.54
C PHE A 296 -31.96 -21.18 18.30
N THR A 297 -33.17 -20.61 18.39
CA THR A 297 -33.75 -19.81 17.30
C THR A 297 -32.94 -18.55 17.05
N LEU A 298 -32.56 -17.83 18.11
CA LEU A 298 -31.71 -16.64 18.01
C LEU A 298 -30.32 -17.01 17.48
N TRP A 299 -29.73 -18.12 17.96
CA TRP A 299 -28.43 -18.59 17.48
C TRP A 299 -28.44 -18.84 15.97
N ASN A 300 -29.46 -19.54 15.46
CA ASN A 300 -29.57 -19.85 14.03
C ASN A 300 -29.68 -18.59 13.17
N ALA A 301 -30.36 -17.55 13.66
CA ALA A 301 -30.43 -16.28 12.97
C ALA A 301 -29.10 -15.51 13.06
N ALA A 302 -28.48 -15.49 14.24
CA ALA A 302 -27.18 -14.86 14.46
C ALA A 302 -26.09 -15.45 13.54
N ALA A 303 -26.00 -16.78 13.43
CA ALA A 303 -25.07 -17.46 12.53
C ALA A 303 -25.33 -17.12 11.04
N GLN A 304 -26.61 -17.04 10.63
CA GLN A 304 -26.96 -16.64 9.27
C GLN A 304 -26.61 -15.18 8.96
N GLU A 305 -26.81 -14.26 9.92
CA GLU A 305 -26.40 -12.87 9.73
C GLU A 305 -24.88 -12.71 9.78
N LEU A 306 -24.17 -13.51 10.59
CA LEU A 306 -22.71 -13.56 10.60
C LEU A 306 -22.16 -13.96 9.23
N ASP A 307 -22.72 -15.00 8.59
CA ASP A 307 -22.38 -15.38 7.21
C ASP A 307 -22.51 -14.20 6.24
N LEU A 308 -23.60 -13.43 6.35
CA LEU A 308 -23.86 -12.31 5.46
C LEU A 308 -22.84 -11.18 5.67
N LEU A 309 -22.51 -10.86 6.92
CA LEU A 309 -21.48 -9.87 7.26
C LEU A 309 -20.10 -10.30 6.74
N LEU A 310 -19.71 -11.56 6.99
CA LEU A 310 -18.44 -12.13 6.54
C LEU A 310 -18.33 -12.17 5.01
N ASN A 311 -19.40 -12.57 4.31
CA ASN A 311 -19.40 -12.56 2.85
C ASN A 311 -19.30 -11.13 2.29
N LYS A 312 -19.99 -10.17 2.91
CA LYS A 312 -19.90 -8.76 2.52
C LYS A 312 -18.49 -8.20 2.68
N ARG A 313 -17.83 -8.53 3.80
CA ARG A 313 -16.40 -8.21 4.04
C ARG A 313 -15.49 -8.81 2.96
N ILE A 314 -15.67 -10.10 2.65
CA ILE A 314 -14.91 -10.77 1.60
C ILE A 314 -15.09 -10.11 0.24
N ASP A 315 -16.33 -9.74 -0.11
CA ASP A 315 -16.63 -9.09 -1.38
C ASP A 315 -16.07 -7.67 -1.46
N ASP A 316 -16.04 -6.92 -0.36
CA ASP A 316 -15.34 -5.64 -0.27
C ASP A 316 -13.83 -5.80 -0.52
N TYR A 317 -13.18 -6.79 0.12
CA TYR A 317 -11.77 -7.08 -0.15
C TYR A 317 -11.51 -7.49 -1.61
N LYS A 318 -12.40 -8.28 -2.23
CA LYS A 318 -12.31 -8.60 -3.66
C LYS A 318 -12.44 -7.34 -4.52
N GLY A 319 -13.34 -6.42 -4.16
CA GLY A 319 -13.53 -5.13 -4.80
C GLY A 319 -12.27 -4.27 -4.71
N THR A 320 -11.72 -4.11 -3.51
CA THR A 320 -10.46 -3.38 -3.25
C THR A 320 -9.30 -3.97 -4.05
N ARG A 321 -9.19 -5.31 -4.10
CA ARG A 321 -8.18 -6.00 -4.94
C ARG A 321 -8.36 -5.66 -6.42
N LEU A 322 -9.59 -5.70 -6.94
CA LEU A 322 -9.88 -5.39 -8.34
C LEU A 322 -9.54 -3.93 -8.67
N VAL A 323 -9.98 -2.98 -7.84
CA VAL A 323 -9.66 -1.55 -8.00
C VAL A 323 -8.16 -1.32 -8.00
N SER A 324 -7.41 -1.99 -7.13
CA SER A 324 -5.95 -1.88 -7.04
C SER A 324 -5.23 -2.44 -8.28
N LEU A 325 -5.72 -3.57 -8.82
CA LEU A 325 -5.20 -4.15 -10.06
C LEU A 325 -5.49 -3.25 -11.27
N VAL A 326 -6.72 -2.75 -11.38
CA VAL A 326 -7.13 -1.87 -12.49
C VAL A 326 -6.38 -0.54 -12.44
N SER A 327 -6.28 0.09 -11.27
CA SER A 327 -5.56 1.37 -11.13
C SER A 327 -4.08 1.21 -11.46
N THR A 328 -3.44 0.11 -11.04
CA THR A 328 -2.04 -0.19 -11.38
C THR A 328 -1.87 -0.48 -12.88
N ALA A 329 -2.80 -1.21 -13.49
CA ALA A 329 -2.79 -1.47 -14.94
C ALA A 329 -2.92 -0.16 -15.74
N VAL A 330 -3.81 0.75 -15.33
CA VAL A 330 -3.97 2.08 -15.93
C VAL A 330 -2.69 2.91 -15.76
N ALA A 331 -2.11 2.94 -14.56
CA ALA A 331 -0.87 3.67 -14.30
C ALA A 331 0.29 3.14 -15.17
N LEU A 332 0.42 1.82 -15.31
CA LEU A 332 1.42 1.20 -16.17
C LEU A 332 1.17 1.51 -17.65
N ALA A 333 -0.08 1.48 -18.10
CA ALA A 333 -0.44 1.85 -19.47
C ALA A 333 -0.09 3.32 -19.78
N VAL A 334 -0.35 4.24 -18.85
CA VAL A 334 0.04 5.65 -18.97
C VAL A 334 1.57 5.80 -19.01
N ALA A 335 2.30 5.10 -18.13
CA ALA A 335 3.76 5.12 -18.13
C ALA A 335 4.35 4.60 -19.45
N LEU A 336 3.84 3.48 -19.96
CA LEU A 336 4.24 2.92 -21.26
C LEU A 336 3.89 3.87 -22.42
N LEU A 337 2.73 4.53 -22.37
CA LEU A 337 2.34 5.54 -23.35
C LEU A 337 3.30 6.73 -23.35
N LEU A 338 3.67 7.25 -22.18
CA LEU A 338 4.65 8.34 -22.05
C LEU A 338 6.01 7.95 -22.60
N VAL A 339 6.51 6.75 -22.26
CA VAL A 339 7.77 6.22 -22.80
C VAL A 339 7.71 6.09 -24.32
N TYR A 340 6.59 5.61 -24.86
CA TYR A 340 6.38 5.53 -26.30
C TYR A 340 6.39 6.92 -26.96
N VAL A 341 5.67 7.89 -26.39
CA VAL A 341 5.58 9.27 -26.89
C VAL A 341 6.95 9.94 -26.84
N ILE A 342 7.68 9.87 -25.72
CA ILE A 342 9.03 10.43 -25.56
C ILE A 342 10.02 9.74 -26.49
N GLY A 343 9.97 8.41 -26.57
CA GLY A 343 10.80 7.63 -27.47
C GLY A 343 10.61 8.06 -28.92
N ARG A 344 9.36 8.31 -29.34
CA ARG A 344 9.02 8.78 -30.68
C ARG A 344 9.39 10.25 -30.91
N SER A 345 9.16 11.13 -29.94
CA SER A 345 9.38 12.58 -30.07
C SER A 345 10.86 12.97 -30.01
N VAL A 346 11.71 12.20 -29.34
CA VAL A 346 13.15 12.50 -29.22
C VAL A 346 13.98 11.67 -30.20
N THR A 347 13.77 10.35 -30.24
CA THR A 347 14.67 9.45 -30.99
C THR A 347 14.54 9.64 -32.50
N ARG A 348 13.33 9.90 -33.02
CA ARG A 348 13.13 10.08 -34.47
C ARG A 348 13.76 11.37 -34.98
N PRO A 349 13.49 12.56 -34.40
CA PRO A 349 14.07 13.79 -34.93
C PRO A 349 15.58 13.85 -34.75
N LEU A 350 16.13 13.29 -33.65
CA LEU A 350 17.58 13.19 -33.48
C LEU A 350 18.23 12.36 -34.59
N ARG A 351 17.60 11.26 -35.01
CA ARG A 351 18.08 10.43 -36.12
C ARG A 351 18.01 11.16 -37.47
N GLN A 352 17.02 12.04 -37.66
CA GLN A 352 16.92 12.90 -38.84
C GLN A 352 18.05 13.95 -38.86
N ILE A 353 18.30 14.63 -37.73
CA ILE A 353 19.41 15.59 -37.60
C ILE A 353 20.75 14.89 -37.85
N GLN A 354 20.96 13.70 -37.27
CA GLN A 354 22.18 12.92 -37.50
C GLN A 354 22.37 12.55 -38.99
N ALA A 355 21.30 12.13 -39.66
CA ALA A 355 21.37 11.79 -41.08
C ALA A 355 21.67 13.02 -41.95
N PHE A 356 21.10 14.18 -41.59
CA PHE A 356 21.36 15.44 -42.27
C PHE A 356 22.81 15.89 -42.10
N THR A 357 23.33 15.92 -40.87
CA THR A 357 24.72 16.33 -40.62
C THR A 357 25.73 15.39 -41.27
N GLN A 358 25.44 14.08 -41.33
CA GLN A 358 26.27 13.12 -42.07
C GLN A 358 26.33 13.41 -43.57
N ARG A 359 25.22 13.82 -44.20
CA ARG A 359 25.20 14.22 -45.62
C ARG A 359 26.00 15.49 -45.88
N VAL A 360 25.81 16.50 -45.04
CA VAL A 360 26.55 17.78 -45.12
C VAL A 360 28.06 17.55 -44.94
N ALA A 361 28.46 16.74 -43.96
CA ALA A 361 29.86 16.35 -43.76
C ALA A 361 30.44 15.57 -44.94
N GLY A 362 29.61 14.83 -45.68
CA GLY A 362 29.98 14.16 -46.92
C GLY A 362 30.08 15.08 -48.15
N GLY A 363 29.93 16.40 -47.99
CA GLY A 363 30.05 17.40 -49.05
C GLY A 363 28.73 17.81 -49.72
N ASP A 364 27.60 17.19 -49.35
CA ASP A 364 26.27 17.56 -49.85
C ASP A 364 25.70 18.76 -49.09
N LEU A 365 26.18 19.95 -49.45
CA LEU A 365 25.67 21.21 -48.87
C LEU A 365 24.23 21.51 -49.30
N GLN A 366 23.70 20.85 -50.33
CA GLN A 366 22.30 21.00 -50.75
C GLN A 366 21.36 19.97 -50.10
N ALA A 367 21.84 19.23 -49.10
CA ALA A 367 20.96 18.40 -48.27
C ALA A 367 19.86 19.25 -47.63
N HIS A 368 18.70 18.63 -47.41
CA HIS A 368 17.54 19.24 -46.75
C HIS A 368 17.17 18.39 -45.52
N ILE A 369 16.65 19.05 -44.49
CA ILE A 369 16.18 18.40 -43.26
C ILE A 369 14.65 18.51 -43.18
N ASP A 370 13.97 17.42 -43.51
CA ASP A 370 12.51 17.35 -43.45
C ASP A 370 12.05 16.78 -42.11
N GLY A 371 11.55 17.66 -41.23
CA GLY A 371 11.04 17.26 -39.92
C GLY A 371 10.41 18.44 -39.17
N ARG A 372 9.40 18.14 -38.35
CA ARG A 372 8.90 19.08 -37.35
C ARG A 372 9.70 18.87 -36.06
N PHE A 373 10.58 19.82 -35.76
CA PHE A 373 11.37 19.83 -34.54
C PHE A 373 10.67 20.73 -33.51
N GLY A 374 10.58 20.28 -32.26
CA GLY A 374 10.04 21.05 -31.14
C GLY A 374 11.05 21.17 -30.01
N GLY A 375 10.88 22.17 -29.14
CA GLY A 375 11.76 22.42 -28.00
C GLY A 375 13.21 22.62 -28.40
N GLU A 376 14.13 22.01 -27.66
CA GLU A 376 15.58 22.11 -27.83
C GLU A 376 16.06 21.55 -29.17
N LEU A 377 15.35 20.56 -29.74
CA LEU A 377 15.68 20.00 -31.06
C LEU A 377 15.39 21.00 -32.18
N ALA A 378 14.44 21.93 -32.00
CA ALA A 378 14.19 23.00 -32.95
C ALA A 378 15.34 24.02 -32.95
N ALA A 379 15.82 24.39 -31.76
CA ALA A 379 16.99 25.26 -31.60
C ALA A 379 18.24 24.61 -32.23
N LEU A 380 18.47 23.32 -31.96
CA LEU A 380 19.58 22.57 -32.55
C LEU A 380 19.49 22.53 -34.09
N SER A 381 18.32 22.21 -34.65
CA SER A 381 18.12 22.20 -36.10
C SER A 381 18.38 23.58 -36.70
N THR A 382 17.90 24.64 -36.04
CA THR A 382 18.08 26.03 -36.50
C THR A 382 19.55 26.43 -36.50
N ASN A 383 20.29 26.10 -35.43
CA ASN A 383 21.72 26.39 -35.32
C ASN A 383 22.54 25.63 -36.37
N ILE A 384 22.22 24.35 -36.62
CA ILE A 384 22.88 23.57 -37.67
C ILE A 384 22.56 24.16 -39.05
N LEU A 385 21.31 24.54 -39.32
CA LEU A 385 20.95 25.19 -40.59
C LEU A 385 21.67 26.53 -40.78
N ALA A 386 21.78 27.33 -39.72
CA ALA A 386 22.55 28.59 -39.74
C ALA A 386 24.03 28.34 -40.02
N MET A 387 24.64 27.33 -39.40
CA MET A 387 26.03 26.93 -39.67
C MET A 387 26.22 26.49 -41.13
N VAL A 388 25.32 25.66 -41.68
CA VAL A 388 25.39 25.26 -43.10
C VAL A 388 25.17 26.46 -44.02
N GLY A 389 24.29 27.39 -43.64
CA GLY A 389 24.10 28.66 -44.32
C GLY A 389 25.38 29.49 -44.36
N GLU A 390 26.04 29.66 -43.23
CA GLU A 390 27.32 30.37 -43.12
C GLU A 390 28.42 29.68 -43.94
N LEU A 391 28.48 28.34 -43.92
CA LEU A 391 29.41 27.59 -44.77
C LEU A 391 29.14 27.86 -46.25
N LYS A 392 27.87 27.84 -46.70
CA LYS A 392 27.50 28.19 -48.08
C LYS A 392 27.91 29.62 -48.42
N VAL A 393 27.69 30.57 -47.52
CA VAL A 393 28.07 31.98 -47.71
C VAL A 393 29.59 32.11 -47.81
N ARG A 394 30.37 31.51 -46.91
CA ARG A 394 31.85 31.60 -46.94
C ARG A 394 32.46 30.91 -48.16
N LEU A 395 32.02 29.70 -48.50
CA LEU A 395 32.47 29.00 -49.71
C LEU A 395 32.04 29.74 -50.97
N GLY A 396 30.80 30.22 -51.02
CA GLY A 396 30.27 31.04 -52.11
C GLY A 396 30.94 32.41 -52.22
N PHE A 397 31.34 33.01 -51.11
CA PHE A 397 32.09 34.27 -51.05
C PHE A 397 33.53 34.08 -51.50
N ALA A 398 34.22 33.02 -51.05
CA ALA A 398 35.57 32.71 -51.51
C ALA A 398 35.59 32.44 -53.03
N GLN A 399 34.64 31.63 -53.53
CA GLN A 399 34.48 31.41 -54.97
C GLN A 399 34.05 32.71 -55.69
N GLY A 400 33.11 33.46 -55.13
CA GLY A 400 32.58 34.70 -55.68
C GLY A 400 33.64 35.80 -55.78
N ILE A 401 34.49 35.98 -54.75
CA ILE A 401 35.65 36.86 -54.79
C ILE A 401 36.56 36.44 -55.93
N LEU A 402 37.01 35.19 -55.96
CA LEU A 402 37.97 34.76 -56.96
C LEU A 402 37.50 35.06 -58.39
N HIS A 403 36.21 34.85 -58.68
CA HIS A 403 35.62 35.18 -59.98
C HIS A 403 35.33 36.68 -60.19
N SER A 404 35.11 37.45 -59.12
CA SER A 404 34.79 38.89 -59.18
C SER A 404 36.01 39.80 -59.04
N ILE A 405 37.19 39.28 -58.72
CA ILE A 405 38.43 40.06 -58.74
C ILE A 405 38.58 40.62 -60.16
N SER A 406 38.44 41.94 -60.28
CA SER A 406 38.60 42.69 -61.52
C SER A 406 40.06 42.86 -61.94
N THR A 407 40.98 42.61 -61.01
CA THR A 407 42.41 42.64 -61.27
C THR A 407 42.86 41.31 -61.86
N PRO A 408 43.62 41.29 -62.96
CA PRO A 408 44.26 40.09 -63.49
C PRO A 408 44.94 39.26 -62.39
N CYS A 409 44.42 38.06 -62.10
CA CYS A 409 44.97 37.18 -61.08
C CYS A 409 44.91 35.69 -61.46
N LEU A 410 45.80 34.91 -60.85
CA LEU A 410 45.83 33.47 -60.96
C LEU A 410 46.29 32.84 -59.64
N VAL A 411 45.88 31.60 -59.39
CA VAL A 411 46.33 30.75 -58.29
C VAL A 411 47.01 29.53 -58.90
N THR A 412 48.11 29.09 -58.30
CA THR A 412 48.78 27.83 -58.65
C THR A 412 48.78 26.84 -57.49
N ASP A 413 49.01 25.58 -57.80
CA ASP A 413 49.43 24.58 -56.82
C ASP A 413 50.94 24.70 -56.50
N THR A 414 51.45 23.80 -55.66
CA THR A 414 52.88 23.71 -55.29
C THR A 414 53.79 23.28 -56.45
N ASN A 415 53.23 22.76 -57.55
CA ASN A 415 53.94 22.36 -58.76
C ASN A 415 53.85 23.42 -59.87
N ASN A 416 53.45 24.65 -59.53
CA ASN A 416 53.31 25.78 -60.45
C ASN A 416 52.27 25.54 -61.57
N ARG A 417 51.29 24.67 -61.34
CA ARG A 417 50.14 24.47 -62.24
C ARG A 417 49.01 25.39 -61.83
N ILE A 418 48.36 26.02 -62.80
CA ILE A 418 47.25 26.96 -62.56
C ILE A 418 46.06 26.19 -61.98
N THR A 419 45.68 26.48 -60.74
CA THR A 419 44.47 25.95 -60.09
C THR A 419 43.27 26.88 -60.28
N PHE A 420 43.53 28.17 -60.46
CA PHE A 420 42.53 29.18 -60.80
C PHE A 420 43.15 30.29 -61.64
N ILE A 421 42.42 30.84 -62.61
CA ILE A 421 42.80 32.04 -63.35
C ILE A 421 41.53 32.82 -63.68
N ASN A 422 41.52 34.12 -63.47
CA ASN A 422 40.34 34.92 -63.78
C ASN A 422 40.34 35.40 -65.24
N ASP A 423 39.16 35.78 -65.74
CA ASP A 423 39.01 36.28 -67.11
C ASP A 423 39.83 37.55 -67.39
N GLN A 424 40.10 38.34 -66.36
CA GLN A 424 40.88 39.58 -66.47
C GLN A 424 42.34 39.27 -66.79
N MET A 425 42.90 38.22 -66.21
CA MET A 425 44.25 37.73 -66.55
C MET A 425 44.32 37.24 -67.99
N VAL A 426 43.30 36.51 -68.44
CA VAL A 426 43.22 36.04 -69.83
C VAL A 426 43.14 37.23 -70.81
N ARG A 427 42.39 38.29 -70.46
CA ARG A 427 42.28 39.51 -71.26
C ARG A 427 43.55 40.35 -71.26
N LEU A 428 44.13 40.65 -70.09
CA LEU A 428 45.35 41.45 -69.96
C LEU A 428 46.52 40.79 -70.71
N MET A 429 46.67 39.49 -70.53
CA MET A 429 47.74 38.73 -71.17
C MET A 429 47.39 38.29 -72.59
N GLU A 430 46.21 38.64 -73.12
CA GLU A 430 45.74 38.32 -74.48
C GLU A 430 45.81 36.84 -74.87
N CYS A 431 45.54 35.92 -73.93
CA CYS A 431 45.78 34.50 -74.15
C CYS A 431 44.64 33.79 -74.91
N PRO A 432 44.96 32.77 -75.74
CA PRO A 432 43.97 32.08 -76.55
C PRO A 432 43.15 31.09 -75.70
N GLY A 433 41.85 31.33 -75.56
CA GLY A 433 40.90 30.42 -74.88
C GLY A 433 40.10 31.08 -73.76
N ARG A 434 39.37 30.27 -72.99
CA ARG A 434 38.68 30.69 -71.75
C ARG A 434 39.52 30.29 -70.54
N ALA A 435 39.34 30.97 -69.41
CA ALA A 435 40.04 30.69 -68.15
C ALA A 435 40.13 29.19 -67.81
N GLU A 436 39.01 28.46 -67.93
CA GLU A 436 38.90 27.02 -67.65
C GLU A 436 39.84 26.14 -68.49
N THR A 437 40.18 26.55 -69.71
CA THR A 437 41.07 25.79 -70.62
C THR A 437 42.55 25.92 -70.26
N LEU A 438 42.88 26.85 -69.37
CA LEU A 438 44.24 27.13 -68.89
C LEU A 438 44.50 26.52 -67.51
N THR A 439 43.45 26.13 -66.77
CA THR A 439 43.55 25.39 -65.52
C THR A 439 44.25 24.03 -65.73
N GLY A 440 45.22 23.70 -64.87
CA GLY A 440 46.04 22.48 -64.92
C GLY A 440 47.34 22.60 -65.73
N LYS A 441 47.47 23.65 -66.56
CA LYS A 441 48.71 23.96 -67.30
C LYS A 441 49.72 24.69 -66.41
N SER A 442 51.00 24.60 -66.75
CA SER A 442 52.06 25.28 -65.99
C SER A 442 52.09 26.77 -66.34
N VAL A 443 52.27 27.65 -65.34
CA VAL A 443 52.41 29.10 -65.56
C VAL A 443 53.58 29.41 -66.51
N GLY A 444 54.69 28.69 -66.34
CA GLY A 444 55.88 28.87 -67.19
C GLY A 444 55.65 28.49 -68.65
N GLU A 445 54.73 27.57 -68.95
CA GLU A 445 54.40 27.16 -70.32
C GLU A 445 53.62 28.25 -71.08
N ILE A 446 52.81 29.03 -70.37
CA ILE A 446 51.89 30.00 -70.97
C ILE A 446 52.52 31.40 -71.02
N PHE A 447 53.21 31.82 -69.95
CA PHE A 447 53.62 33.21 -69.77
C PHE A 447 55.14 33.45 -69.87
N THR A 448 55.96 32.39 -69.91
CA THR A 448 57.43 32.51 -69.97
C THR A 448 57.96 31.80 -71.21
N LYS A 449 58.59 32.51 -72.17
CA LYS A 449 59.15 31.90 -73.39
C LYS A 449 60.52 31.21 -73.20
N ASP A 450 61.04 31.19 -71.97
CA ASP A 450 62.37 30.71 -71.65
C ASP A 450 62.29 29.61 -70.60
N ALA A 451 62.50 28.35 -71.01
CA ALA A 451 62.24 27.16 -70.19
C ALA A 451 63.18 27.02 -68.97
N GLY A 452 64.20 27.89 -68.85
CA GLY A 452 65.18 27.90 -67.77
C GLY A 452 64.95 28.96 -66.67
N HIS A 453 64.01 29.90 -66.83
CA HIS A 453 63.74 30.94 -65.83
C HIS A 453 62.49 30.59 -65.00
N ALA A 454 62.68 30.38 -63.69
CA ALA A 454 61.59 30.11 -62.76
C ALA A 454 60.63 31.30 -62.68
N SER A 455 59.32 31.08 -62.89
CA SER A 455 58.31 32.13 -62.76
C SER A 455 58.23 32.64 -61.31
N MET A 456 57.77 33.87 -61.12
CA MET A 456 57.63 34.45 -59.77
C MET A 456 56.74 33.62 -58.84
N THR A 457 55.70 32.98 -59.38
CA THR A 457 54.86 32.00 -58.67
C THR A 457 55.66 30.82 -58.14
N GLN A 458 56.57 30.27 -58.96
CA GLN A 458 57.42 29.16 -58.56
C GLN A 458 58.44 29.57 -57.52
N GLN A 459 59.03 30.76 -57.65
CA GLN A 459 59.96 31.32 -56.68
C GLN A 459 59.28 31.60 -55.33
N ALA A 460 58.04 32.11 -55.33
CA ALA A 460 57.25 32.35 -54.12
C ALA A 460 56.96 31.06 -53.35
N VAL A 461 56.61 29.98 -54.05
CA VAL A 461 56.39 28.65 -53.47
C VAL A 461 57.70 28.06 -52.92
N SER A 462 58.79 28.09 -53.70
CA SER A 462 60.06 27.47 -53.29
C SER A 462 60.77 28.22 -52.16
N ALA A 463 60.71 29.56 -52.18
CA ALA A 463 61.35 30.41 -51.17
C ALA A 463 60.43 30.67 -49.95
N ARG A 464 59.15 30.26 -50.01
CA ARG A 464 58.10 30.55 -49.00
C ARG A 464 58.07 32.03 -48.60
N ARG A 465 58.21 32.91 -49.59
CA ARG A 465 58.31 34.35 -49.40
C ARG A 465 57.39 35.06 -50.38
N GLU A 466 56.78 36.13 -49.91
CA GLU A 466 55.99 37.04 -50.75
C GLU A 466 56.88 37.99 -51.57
N PHE A 467 56.47 38.20 -52.80
CA PHE A 467 57.05 39.16 -53.73
C PHE A 467 55.97 40.18 -54.05
N ILE A 468 55.93 41.27 -53.29
CA ILE A 468 54.90 42.31 -53.42
C ILE A 468 55.44 43.44 -54.29
N ASN A 469 54.56 43.99 -55.13
CA ASN A 469 54.77 45.21 -55.91
C ASN A 469 56.07 45.22 -56.72
N GLN A 470 56.40 44.08 -57.32
CA GLN A 470 57.57 43.99 -58.18
C GLN A 470 57.21 44.56 -59.55
N GLU A 471 57.76 45.73 -59.82
CA GLU A 471 57.69 46.33 -61.15
C GLU A 471 58.47 45.46 -62.13
N THR A 472 57.74 44.88 -63.06
CA THR A 472 58.27 43.94 -64.04
C THR A 472 57.66 44.24 -65.39
N GLU A 473 58.35 43.83 -66.44
CA GLU A 473 57.83 43.90 -67.80
C GLU A 473 57.18 42.56 -68.14
N ALA A 474 55.87 42.56 -68.31
CA ALA A 474 55.14 41.38 -68.76
C ALA A 474 54.92 41.44 -70.28
N ARG A 475 55.07 40.30 -70.95
CA ARG A 475 54.78 40.16 -72.37
C ARG A 475 53.46 39.40 -72.55
N THR A 476 52.53 39.97 -73.30
CA THR A 476 51.26 39.30 -73.62
C THR A 476 51.50 38.07 -74.51
N CYS A 477 50.55 37.13 -74.51
CA CYS A 477 50.52 35.96 -75.37
C CYS A 477 50.61 36.33 -76.89
N LYS A 478 50.23 37.57 -77.28
CA LYS A 478 50.38 38.10 -78.65
C LYS A 478 51.63 38.98 -78.86
N GLY A 479 52.41 39.24 -77.82
CA GLY A 479 53.75 39.84 -77.91
C GLY A 479 53.90 41.30 -77.47
N ALA A 480 52.84 41.97 -77.01
CA ALA A 480 52.88 43.34 -76.50
C ALA A 480 53.60 43.44 -75.14
N LEU A 481 54.30 44.55 -74.87
CA LEU A 481 55.03 44.79 -73.62
C LEU A 481 54.18 45.67 -72.69
N LEU A 482 53.97 45.23 -71.44
CA LEU A 482 53.21 45.95 -70.42
C LEU A 482 54.11 46.24 -69.21
N HIS A 483 54.00 47.46 -68.65
CA HIS A 483 54.57 47.78 -67.34
C HIS A 483 53.60 47.33 -66.27
N VAL A 484 53.93 46.22 -65.62
CA VAL A 484 53.06 45.62 -64.65
C VAL A 484 53.67 45.60 -63.26
N LEU A 485 52.82 45.83 -62.29
CA LEU A 485 53.10 45.59 -60.90
C LEU A 485 52.63 44.18 -60.57
N SER A 486 53.58 43.26 -60.38
CA SER A 486 53.32 41.87 -60.06
C SER A 486 53.44 41.65 -58.56
N SER A 487 52.39 41.11 -57.95
CA SER A 487 52.37 40.73 -56.54
C SER A 487 52.04 39.24 -56.41
N VAL A 488 52.94 38.47 -55.84
CA VAL A 488 52.83 37.02 -55.68
C VAL A 488 53.04 36.65 -54.22
N SER A 489 52.06 35.96 -53.64
CA SER A 489 52.11 35.53 -52.23
C SER A 489 51.85 34.02 -52.12
N PRO A 490 52.58 33.29 -51.26
CA PRO A 490 52.27 31.90 -50.96
C PRO A 490 50.89 31.79 -50.27
N LEU A 491 50.08 30.83 -50.70
CA LEU A 491 48.80 30.50 -50.07
C LEU A 491 48.97 29.37 -49.08
N TYR A 492 48.36 29.50 -47.91
CA TYR A 492 48.36 28.49 -46.87
C TYR A 492 46.94 28.02 -46.58
N ASP A 493 46.78 26.77 -46.15
CA ASP A 493 45.54 26.30 -45.55
C ASP A 493 45.41 26.81 -44.09
N LEU A 494 44.29 26.47 -43.44
CA LEU A 494 44.03 26.87 -42.05
C LEU A 494 44.97 26.19 -41.04
N ASP A 495 45.70 25.15 -41.44
CA ASP A 495 46.66 24.40 -40.62
C ASP A 495 48.11 24.83 -40.91
N GLY A 496 48.32 25.84 -41.78
CA GLY A 496 49.63 26.40 -42.11
C GLY A 496 50.41 25.64 -43.18
N ASN A 497 49.81 24.67 -43.87
CA ASN A 497 50.46 23.97 -44.99
C ASN A 497 50.40 24.83 -46.25
N LEU A 498 51.48 24.82 -47.02
CA LEU A 498 51.59 25.55 -48.28
C LEU A 498 50.72 24.90 -49.35
N LEU A 499 49.65 25.60 -49.78
CA LEU A 499 48.74 25.17 -50.84
C LEU A 499 49.27 25.52 -52.25
N GLY A 500 50.03 26.61 -52.37
CA GLY A 500 50.56 27.08 -53.65
C GLY A 500 50.86 28.58 -53.61
N ALA A 501 50.62 29.30 -54.71
CA ALA A 501 50.82 30.75 -54.78
C ALA A 501 49.65 31.46 -55.45
N PHE A 502 49.28 32.62 -54.92
CA PHE A 502 48.37 33.57 -55.54
C PHE A 502 49.18 34.70 -56.17
N ALA A 503 48.97 34.95 -57.46
CA ALA A 503 49.60 36.02 -58.20
C ALA A 503 48.54 36.98 -58.75
N LEU A 504 48.76 38.27 -58.57
CA LEU A 504 47.99 39.34 -59.21
C LEU A 504 48.94 40.26 -59.98
N ILE A 505 48.48 40.74 -61.13
CA ILE A 505 49.23 41.58 -62.04
C ILE A 505 48.39 42.83 -62.32
N GLN A 506 48.97 44.00 -62.10
CA GLN A 506 48.29 45.28 -62.32
C GLN A 506 49.04 46.11 -63.36
N ASP A 507 48.34 46.57 -64.39
CA ASP A 507 48.90 47.59 -65.30
C ASP A 507 48.92 48.95 -64.58
N ILE A 508 50.12 49.49 -64.39
CA ILE A 508 50.33 50.75 -63.66
C ILE A 508 50.60 51.95 -64.59
N SER A 509 50.40 51.78 -65.90
CA SER A 509 50.70 52.80 -66.91
C SER A 509 49.93 54.12 -66.69
N THR A 510 48.70 54.06 -66.17
CA THR A 510 47.86 55.24 -65.88
C THR A 510 47.89 55.67 -64.41
N LEU A 511 48.37 54.81 -63.49
CA LEU A 511 48.37 55.07 -62.05
C LEU A 511 49.42 56.14 -61.65
N LYS A 512 50.50 56.27 -62.44
CA LYS A 512 51.49 57.36 -62.27
C LYS A 512 50.94 58.76 -62.56
N GLN A 513 49.75 58.91 -63.17
CA GLN A 513 49.17 60.22 -63.50
C GLN A 513 48.13 60.73 -62.49
N GLN A 514 47.70 59.92 -61.51
CA GLN A 514 46.60 60.28 -60.59
C GLN A 514 47.03 60.41 -59.12
N GLU A 515 48.34 60.47 -58.85
CA GLU A 515 48.89 60.65 -57.50
C GLU A 515 48.67 62.07 -56.92
N ALA A 516 48.14 63.01 -57.71
CA ALA A 516 47.99 64.41 -57.32
C ALA A 516 46.61 64.80 -56.72
N ALA A 517 45.66 63.87 -56.56
CA ALA A 517 44.32 64.25 -56.07
C ALA A 517 43.57 63.12 -55.34
N ILE A 518 43.89 62.86 -54.05
CA ILE A 518 42.97 62.38 -52.99
C ILE A 518 43.66 62.71 -51.64
N SER A 519 43.60 63.99 -51.25
CA SER A 519 43.94 64.46 -49.88
C SER A 519 42.68 64.89 -49.10
N ALA A 520 41.50 64.40 -49.50
CA ALA A 520 40.22 64.95 -49.01
C ALA A 520 39.11 63.91 -48.75
N SER A 521 39.39 62.83 -48.01
CA SER A 521 38.32 61.96 -47.48
C SER A 521 38.55 61.56 -46.01
N ASN A 522 38.71 62.58 -45.17
CA ASN A 522 38.79 62.45 -43.71
C ASN A 522 37.46 62.85 -43.03
N LYS A 523 36.31 62.47 -43.60
CA LYS A 523 34.98 62.91 -43.11
C LYS A 523 34.00 61.77 -42.73
N LYS A 524 34.47 60.54 -42.50
CA LYS A 524 33.63 59.43 -41.99
C LYS A 524 34.20 58.71 -40.75
N LEU A 525 35.29 59.22 -40.17
CA LEU A 525 35.98 58.58 -39.04
C LEU A 525 35.48 59.06 -37.67
N THR A 526 34.68 60.13 -37.63
CA THR A 526 34.22 60.74 -36.37
C THR A 526 32.87 60.18 -35.88
N GLU A 527 32.04 59.57 -36.74
CA GLU A 527 30.74 58.99 -36.32
C GLU A 527 30.88 57.60 -35.68
N THR A 528 31.84 56.78 -36.13
CA THR A 528 32.03 55.41 -35.63
C THR A 528 32.67 55.35 -34.24
N ALA A 529 33.35 56.43 -33.81
CA ALA A 529 34.00 56.50 -32.49
C ALA A 529 32.99 56.71 -31.35
N VAL A 530 31.87 57.42 -31.59
CA VAL A 530 30.85 57.71 -30.55
C VAL A 530 29.96 56.48 -30.26
N GLN A 531 29.70 55.62 -31.24
CA GLN A 531 28.94 54.37 -31.01
C GLN A 531 29.73 53.32 -30.22
N ALA A 532 31.07 53.29 -30.36
CA ALA A 532 31.92 52.37 -29.60
C ALA A 532 32.01 52.74 -28.10
N GLU A 533 31.91 54.03 -27.77
CA GLU A 533 31.96 54.53 -26.39
C GLU A 533 30.63 54.28 -25.63
N ALA A 534 29.49 54.36 -26.33
CA ALA A 534 28.17 54.05 -25.76
C ALA A 534 28.01 52.54 -25.43
N ILE A 535 28.45 51.65 -26.34
CA ILE A 535 28.41 50.20 -26.10
C ILE A 535 29.35 49.80 -24.96
N ALA A 536 30.53 50.41 -24.86
CA ALA A 536 31.45 50.16 -23.76
C ALA A 536 30.86 50.57 -22.39
N THR A 537 30.08 51.66 -22.35
CA THR A 537 29.40 52.13 -21.12
C THR A 537 28.26 51.19 -20.71
N GLU A 538 27.43 50.73 -21.66
CA GLU A 538 26.34 49.79 -21.41
C GLU A 538 26.83 48.41 -20.93
N VAL A 539 27.97 47.94 -21.48
CA VAL A 539 28.63 46.71 -21.05
C VAL A 539 29.20 46.86 -19.63
N LEU A 540 29.78 48.02 -19.28
CA LEU A 540 30.31 48.28 -17.94
C LEU A 540 29.19 48.39 -16.89
N GLU A 541 28.04 48.97 -17.23
CA GLU A 541 26.85 49.04 -16.37
C GLU A 541 26.25 47.65 -16.15
N SER A 542 26.08 46.86 -17.21
CA SER A 542 25.62 45.47 -17.13
C SER A 542 26.56 44.57 -16.31
N LEU A 543 27.88 44.84 -16.35
CA LEU A 543 28.85 44.13 -15.53
C LEU A 543 28.76 44.51 -14.04
N SER A 544 28.37 45.73 -13.72
CA SER A 544 28.11 46.17 -12.34
C SER A 544 26.85 45.49 -11.79
N ASP A 545 25.76 45.47 -12.56
CA ASP A 545 24.51 44.78 -12.19
C ASP A 545 24.73 43.27 -12.02
N LEU A 546 25.52 42.66 -12.90
CA LEU A 546 25.87 41.25 -12.77
C LEU A 546 26.71 40.98 -11.52
N ALA A 547 27.67 41.86 -11.19
CA ALA A 547 28.46 41.74 -9.98
C ALA A 547 27.57 41.84 -8.72
N GLU A 548 26.61 42.76 -8.70
CA GLU A 548 25.62 42.89 -7.62
C GLU A 548 24.74 41.64 -7.51
N HIS A 549 24.24 41.11 -8.62
CA HIS A 549 23.45 39.87 -8.64
C HIS A 549 24.24 38.65 -8.17
N VAL A 550 25.53 38.53 -8.53
CA VAL A 550 26.40 37.46 -8.05
C VAL A 550 26.64 37.59 -6.53
N GLN A 551 26.81 38.81 -6.03
CA GLN A 551 26.96 39.07 -4.59
C GLN A 551 25.67 38.77 -3.82
N ALA A 552 24.52 39.17 -4.34
CA ALA A 552 23.20 38.87 -3.78
C ALA A 552 22.91 37.36 -3.78
N ALA A 553 23.26 36.65 -4.85
CA ALA A 553 23.16 35.20 -4.93
C ALA A 553 24.09 34.50 -3.92
N GLY A 554 25.31 34.99 -3.74
CA GLY A 554 26.25 34.51 -2.73
C GLY A 554 25.73 34.68 -1.30
N ALA A 555 25.21 35.87 -0.97
CA ALA A 555 24.58 36.14 0.31
C ALA A 555 23.32 35.27 0.55
N GLY A 556 22.51 35.07 -0.49
CA GLY A 556 21.35 34.18 -0.46
C GLY A 556 21.73 32.72 -0.20
N SER A 557 22.78 32.22 -0.84
CA SER A 557 23.29 30.86 -0.59
C SER A 557 23.85 30.68 0.82
N GLU A 558 24.58 31.64 1.38
CA GLU A 558 25.03 31.55 2.78
C GLU A 558 23.85 31.60 3.77
N LEU A 559 22.84 32.44 3.51
CA LEU A 559 21.62 32.46 4.32
C LEU A 559 20.87 31.13 4.24
N GLN A 560 20.76 30.55 3.04
CA GLN A 560 20.13 29.25 2.83
C GLN A 560 20.93 28.13 3.52
N ARG A 561 22.27 28.18 3.49
CA ARG A 561 23.14 27.24 4.21
C ARG A 561 22.93 27.33 5.72
N SER A 562 22.84 28.55 6.25
CA SER A 562 22.55 28.79 7.67
C SER A 562 21.19 28.23 8.08
N ARG A 563 20.12 28.51 7.31
CA ARG A 563 18.77 27.96 7.56
C ARG A 563 18.73 26.44 7.47
N THR A 564 19.47 25.85 6.54
CA THR A 564 19.55 24.39 6.38
C THR A 564 20.25 23.75 7.58
N SER A 565 21.33 24.38 8.07
CA SER A 565 22.02 23.94 9.29
C SER A 565 21.11 24.02 10.52
N GLN A 566 20.39 25.13 10.69
CA GLN A 566 19.41 25.30 11.78
C GLN A 566 18.27 24.26 11.69
N ALA A 567 17.76 24.00 10.48
CA ALA A 567 16.76 22.97 10.27
C ALA A 567 17.29 21.57 10.65
N ALA A 568 18.54 21.25 10.30
CA ALA A 568 19.16 19.99 10.70
C ALA A 568 19.28 19.86 12.21
N THR A 569 19.73 20.92 12.92
CA THR A 569 19.79 20.93 14.38
C THR A 569 18.40 20.78 15.01
N ALA A 570 17.37 21.45 14.46
CA ALA A 570 16.00 21.30 14.92
C ALA A 570 15.48 19.87 14.70
N MET A 571 15.85 19.22 13.59
CA MET A 571 15.49 17.82 13.31
C MET A 571 16.17 16.86 14.30
N ASP A 572 17.43 17.10 14.69
CA ASP A 572 18.10 16.31 15.74
C ASP A 572 17.41 16.47 17.10
N GLN A 573 16.92 17.67 17.43
CA GLN A 573 16.14 17.92 18.64
C GLN A 573 14.77 17.24 18.60
N VAL A 574 14.09 17.25 17.45
CA VAL A 574 12.82 16.54 17.25
C VAL A 574 13.02 15.04 17.38
N ASN A 575 14.09 14.48 16.79
CA ASN A 575 14.40 13.06 16.91
C ASN A 575 14.63 12.65 18.37
N THR A 576 15.40 13.45 19.10
CA THR A 576 15.59 13.26 20.55
C THR A 576 14.25 13.31 21.30
N SER A 577 13.41 14.28 20.99
CA SER A 577 12.09 14.44 21.62
C SER A 577 11.16 13.26 21.32
N ILE A 578 11.20 12.69 20.12
CA ILE A 578 10.43 11.50 19.75
C ILE A 578 10.87 10.30 20.59
N ILE A 579 12.18 10.12 20.81
CA ILE A 579 12.71 9.06 21.67
C ILE A 579 12.23 9.24 23.11
N ASP A 580 12.24 10.47 23.64
CA ASP A 580 11.78 10.73 25.01
C ASP A 580 10.26 10.56 25.17
N VAL A 581 9.46 10.94 24.16
CA VAL A 581 8.02 10.66 24.14
C VAL A 581 7.74 9.16 24.09
N ALA A 582 8.47 8.41 23.26
CA ALA A 582 8.34 6.96 23.19
C ALA A 582 8.71 6.28 24.51
N ARG A 583 9.79 6.73 25.16
CA ARG A 583 10.18 6.26 26.50
C ARG A 583 9.09 6.56 27.54
N SER A 584 8.58 7.78 27.56
CA SER A 584 7.54 8.21 28.49
C SER A 584 6.24 7.42 28.30
N ALA A 585 5.86 7.13 27.04
CA ALA A 585 4.70 6.31 26.73
C ALA A 585 4.88 4.85 27.20
N LEU A 586 6.07 4.28 27.04
CA LEU A 586 6.39 2.94 27.52
C LEU A 586 6.35 2.87 29.06
N GLU A 587 6.92 3.86 29.75
CA GLU A 587 6.87 3.96 31.21
C GLU A 587 5.43 4.12 31.72
N ALA A 588 4.62 4.95 31.07
CA ALA A 588 3.20 5.10 31.40
C ALA A 588 2.41 3.81 31.19
N ALA A 589 2.67 3.08 30.10
CA ALA A 589 2.05 1.78 29.85
C ALA A 589 2.42 0.74 30.93
N ASN A 590 3.71 0.67 31.29
CA ASN A 590 4.18 -0.20 32.37
C ASN A 590 3.55 0.17 33.72
N HIS A 591 3.45 1.47 34.05
CA HIS A 591 2.79 1.93 35.27
C HIS A 591 1.30 1.61 35.29
N THR A 592 0.63 1.72 34.14
CA THR A 592 -0.80 1.37 34.01
C THR A 592 -0.99 -0.14 34.19
N GLY A 593 -0.12 -0.97 33.61
CA GLY A 593 -0.11 -2.42 33.82
C GLY A 593 0.07 -2.80 35.30
N ASN A 594 1.05 -2.19 35.98
CA ASN A 594 1.26 -2.40 37.42
C ASN A 594 0.09 -1.93 38.27
N THR A 595 -0.55 -0.81 37.91
CA THR A 595 -1.71 -0.27 38.63
C THR A 595 -2.92 -1.20 38.48
N ARG A 596 -3.15 -1.71 37.26
CA ARG A 596 -4.17 -2.73 37.00
C ARG A 596 -3.93 -3.98 37.84
N GLN A 597 -2.70 -4.49 37.87
CA GLN A 597 -2.35 -5.67 38.67
C GLN A 597 -2.64 -5.43 40.17
N LYS A 598 -2.25 -4.27 40.71
CA LYS A 598 -2.55 -3.92 42.11
C LYS A 598 -4.05 -3.79 42.38
N ALA A 599 -4.82 -3.28 41.43
CA ALA A 599 -6.28 -3.21 41.55
C ALA A 599 -6.91 -4.60 41.55
N GLU A 600 -6.44 -5.51 40.70
CA GLU A 600 -6.88 -6.91 40.68
C GLU A 600 -6.54 -7.63 42.00
N ASP A 601 -5.33 -7.43 42.54
CA ASP A 601 -4.95 -7.99 43.84
C ASP A 601 -5.76 -7.36 45.00
N GLY A 602 -6.02 -6.06 44.95
CA GLY A 602 -6.91 -5.38 45.89
C GLY A 602 -8.33 -5.94 45.84
N SER A 603 -8.86 -6.22 44.65
CA SER A 603 -10.16 -6.86 44.47
C SER A 603 -10.21 -8.24 45.12
N LYS A 604 -9.14 -9.04 45.02
CA LYS A 604 -9.05 -10.35 45.71
C LYS A 604 -9.09 -10.19 47.23
N VAL A 605 -8.34 -9.24 47.78
CA VAL A 605 -8.32 -8.97 49.23
C VAL A 605 -9.69 -8.52 49.74
N VAL A 606 -10.38 -7.65 48.99
CA VAL A 606 -11.76 -7.25 49.32
C VAL A 606 -12.70 -8.46 49.28
N GLY A 607 -12.58 -9.34 48.26
CA GLY A 607 -13.33 -10.59 48.20
C GLY A 607 -13.10 -11.50 49.40
N GLN A 608 -11.85 -11.62 49.86
CA GLN A 608 -11.49 -12.38 51.07
C GLN A 608 -12.08 -11.74 52.34
N ALA A 609 -12.06 -10.41 52.45
CA ALA A 609 -12.63 -9.69 53.58
C ALA A 609 -14.15 -9.87 53.65
N VAL A 610 -14.85 -9.82 52.51
CA VAL A 610 -16.30 -10.09 52.42
C VAL A 610 -16.60 -11.53 52.87
N ALA A 611 -15.81 -12.51 52.43
CA ALA A 611 -15.97 -13.90 52.84
C ALA A 611 -15.77 -14.08 54.36
N ALA A 612 -14.74 -13.47 54.94
CA ALA A 612 -14.49 -13.52 56.38
C ALA A 612 -15.62 -12.84 57.19
N ILE A 613 -16.16 -11.72 56.71
CA ILE A 613 -17.31 -11.06 57.34
C ILE A 613 -18.53 -11.98 57.31
N ALA A 614 -18.77 -12.67 56.20
CA ALA A 614 -19.87 -13.64 56.10
C ALA A 614 -19.70 -14.81 57.07
N GLU A 615 -18.47 -15.29 57.27
CA GLU A 615 -18.14 -16.33 58.26
C GLU A 615 -18.39 -15.85 59.69
N VAL A 616 -17.94 -14.63 60.05
CA VAL A 616 -18.20 -14.02 61.36
C VAL A 616 -19.69 -13.85 61.60
N ALA A 617 -20.45 -13.40 60.59
CA ALA A 617 -21.91 -13.28 60.69
C ALA A 617 -22.58 -14.64 60.96
N SER A 618 -22.11 -15.69 60.31
CA SER A 618 -22.56 -17.07 60.57
C SER A 618 -22.24 -17.50 62.00
N LEU A 619 -21.01 -17.27 62.47
CA LEU A 619 -20.59 -17.62 63.83
C LEU A 619 -21.39 -16.88 64.90
N ALA A 620 -21.69 -15.60 64.68
CA ALA A 620 -22.54 -14.80 65.56
C ALA A 620 -23.98 -15.36 65.63
N GLN A 621 -24.51 -15.87 64.51
CA GLN A 621 -25.82 -16.51 64.48
C GLN A 621 -25.83 -17.84 65.27
N VAL A 622 -24.78 -18.64 65.14
CA VAL A 622 -24.60 -19.87 65.95
C VAL A 622 -24.49 -19.53 67.44
N LEU A 623 -23.73 -18.50 67.80
CA LEU A 623 -23.61 -18.05 69.18
C LEU A 623 -24.97 -17.60 69.75
N LYS A 624 -25.77 -16.87 68.96
CA LYS A 624 -27.13 -16.48 69.32
C LYS A 624 -28.03 -17.69 69.60
N GLN A 625 -27.95 -18.74 68.77
CA GLN A 625 -28.68 -19.98 68.99
C GLN A 625 -28.25 -20.67 70.29
N ASN A 626 -26.94 -20.78 70.53
CA ASN A 626 -26.40 -21.38 71.76
C ASN A 626 -26.81 -20.60 73.00
N MET A 627 -26.79 -19.26 72.97
CA MET A 627 -27.27 -18.42 74.07
C MET A 627 -28.78 -18.59 74.32
N SER A 628 -29.57 -18.75 73.27
CA SER A 628 -30.99 -19.05 73.39
C SER A 628 -31.22 -20.43 74.04
N ALA A 629 -30.45 -21.44 73.64
CA ALA A 629 -30.52 -22.78 74.21
C ALA A 629 -30.10 -22.78 75.70
N LEU A 630 -29.01 -22.11 76.02
CA LEU A 630 -28.53 -21.95 77.39
C LEU A 630 -29.54 -21.20 78.27
N GLY A 631 -30.19 -20.16 77.73
CA GLY A 631 -31.29 -19.46 78.40
C GLY A 631 -32.46 -20.40 78.73
N GLY A 632 -32.83 -21.29 77.80
CA GLY A 632 -33.84 -22.34 78.05
C GLY A 632 -33.42 -23.34 79.13
N GLN A 633 -32.14 -23.73 79.17
CA GLN A 633 -31.59 -24.60 80.22
C GLN A 633 -31.54 -23.92 81.58
N ALA A 634 -31.16 -22.65 81.66
CA ALA A 634 -31.20 -21.87 82.89
C ALA A 634 -32.63 -21.73 83.43
N GLN A 635 -33.61 -21.51 82.55
CA GLN A 635 -35.03 -21.49 82.93
C GLN A 635 -35.50 -22.86 83.47
N SER A 636 -35.04 -23.95 82.85
CA SER A 636 -35.35 -25.32 83.31
C SER A 636 -34.73 -25.61 84.68
N ILE A 637 -33.49 -25.18 84.92
CA ILE A 637 -32.85 -25.25 86.25
C ILE A 637 -33.62 -24.39 87.26
N GLY A 638 -34.07 -23.18 86.88
CA GLY A 638 -34.92 -22.35 87.72
C GLY A 638 -36.23 -23.04 88.11
N ASN A 639 -36.86 -23.74 87.17
CA ASN A 639 -38.05 -24.55 87.45
C ASN A 639 -37.74 -25.71 88.40
N ILE A 640 -36.60 -26.39 88.23
CA ILE A 640 -36.16 -27.44 89.15
C ILE A 640 -35.84 -26.87 90.54
N MET A 641 -35.20 -25.70 90.62
CA MET A 641 -34.94 -25.01 91.89
C MET A 641 -36.23 -24.64 92.61
N ASN A 642 -37.26 -24.18 91.89
CA ASN A 642 -38.58 -23.94 92.48
C ASN A 642 -39.20 -25.25 92.99
N VAL A 643 -39.11 -26.34 92.24
CA VAL A 643 -39.57 -27.67 92.70
C VAL A 643 -38.77 -28.15 93.92
N ILE A 644 -37.46 -27.93 93.97
CA ILE A 644 -36.63 -28.27 95.14
C ILE A 644 -37.03 -27.41 96.34
N ASN A 645 -37.31 -26.13 96.15
CA ASN A 645 -37.77 -25.23 97.20
C ASN A 645 -39.16 -25.66 97.72
N ASP A 646 -40.07 -26.04 96.81
CA ASP A 646 -41.37 -26.59 97.15
C ASP A 646 -41.25 -27.92 97.91
N ILE A 647 -40.27 -28.77 97.56
CA ILE A 647 -39.96 -30.03 98.28
C ILE A 647 -39.32 -29.76 99.65
N ALA A 648 -38.43 -28.76 99.76
CA ALA A 648 -37.82 -28.34 101.02
C ALA A 648 -38.88 -27.82 102.00
N ASP A 649 -39.80 -26.96 101.53
CA ASP A 649 -40.96 -26.50 102.29
C ASP A 649 -41.88 -27.66 102.71
N GLN A 650 -42.04 -28.69 101.86
CA GLN A 650 -42.82 -29.90 102.20
C GLN A 650 -42.12 -30.86 103.17
N THR A 651 -40.80 -30.78 103.31
CA THR A 651 -40.01 -31.71 104.15
C THR A 651 -39.55 -31.12 105.49
N ASN A 652 -39.75 -29.81 105.72
CA ASN A 652 -39.41 -29.11 106.97
C ASN A 652 -37.94 -29.33 107.39
N LEU A 653 -37.05 -29.31 106.39
CA LEU A 653 -35.60 -29.51 106.50
C LEU A 653 -34.83 -28.20 106.65
#